data_AF-A0A9W7F849-F1
#
_entry.id   AF-A0A9W7F849-F1
#
_cell.length_a   1.000
_cell.length_b   1.000
_cell.length_c   1.000
_cell.angle_alpha   90.00
_cell.angle_beta   90.00
_cell.angle_gamma   90.00
#
_symmetry.space_group_name_H-M   'P 1'
#
loop_
_entity.id
_entity.type
_entity.pdbx_description
1 polymer ?
#
loop_
_entity_poly.entity_id
_entity_poly.type
_entity_poly.pdbx_seq_one_letter_code
_entity_poly.pdbx_strand_id
1 'polypeptide(L)'
;MKLFSVALGISLPIGFATASVDDVQKINFYQTSEQQRSDPLKRMPDLVFSEGNGKDIDNALKINPAVTYQIIEGFGAAMTESSAAILDQLPKDLYNQVMESYFSESSGLGYTFVRVPMGSCDYTPFPSWSYDDLRRGATDYDLEHFSIENDLERRIPHIIDAQERAGQKLKLLASPWSAPAWMKTNGAMICGVNSLWKDCTLKNDTKVFQAYADYFSSFISAYEDNGLDIWGVTVQNEPQENILTYEGMVFTPESERDFVRDYLSPTLANDHPETQILLLDHDKGKVVEWADVILGDEGIQKCPNVYGMGIHWYDGDHFDALSQVQESHPNYKILATESTVKRDPLNNLDGGKWKNGEQYGHDMIGDFNNGVTGFIDWNLALDSHGGPLHINVIDLDHFGADSMTICDFEDDSPTNGQCIKQVFYHYVAHFSKFVSPGSVRIDWSLGDKVSEDVETTAFLTPDDDVVVVIMNKGKDSTSVTLVDAMTGGVADVEIPARSINTLAYSKSKPERQEGRANAKGKEGFVFHSKHGEPDDYYTQWDWDVVTTVATWHADNKALVDYAHSKGAKVVAGVGVDVSQVPDEEYRKAWIEDHISDALEWGTEGLNIDVESNNLSKDEKEGFTSLVAEAVEAFHDAIVGSQISVDFPGYPNYELRNYDYEGIGKVADLVVIMGYDMFIWDDYSCVWKGSKCSLCNAPTKSIEFGVQEFAGMVDPSKLILGLPWYGIGYQKVAGIPFNKGNIDLKYILNTEEEQGAEREWVGGEENCWKMNVKGIDGLDDKERVSVVYFEDSESLKPKYDLVKKFGLGGATMWNAGSLEYAGGVGSDETKKLWEVSD
;
A
#
# COMPACT_ATOMS: atom_id res chain seq x y z
N MET A 1 -67.08 27.30 47.99
CA MET A 1 -65.75 27.43 47.34
C MET A 1 -65.04 26.09 47.48
N LYS A 2 -64.99 25.29 46.41
CA LYS A 2 -64.28 24.00 46.36
C LYS A 2 -62.81 24.29 46.03
N LEU A 3 -61.87 23.72 46.78
CA LEU A 3 -60.46 23.66 46.43
C LEU A 3 -60.00 22.21 46.53
N PHE A 4 -59.66 21.66 45.37
CA PHE A 4 -59.08 20.33 45.18
C PHE A 4 -57.59 20.37 45.54
N SER A 5 -57.10 19.31 46.20
CA SER A 5 -55.67 19.03 46.35
C SER A 5 -55.15 18.37 45.07
N VAL A 6 -54.04 18.89 44.53
CA VAL A 6 -53.26 18.25 43.46
C VAL A 6 -51.89 17.93 44.03
N ALA A 7 -51.53 16.65 43.96
CA ALA A 7 -50.18 16.16 44.25
C ALA A 7 -49.28 16.44 43.02
N LEU A 8 -48.16 17.12 43.23
CA LEU A 8 -47.06 17.17 42.26
C LEU A 8 -46.07 16.05 42.59
N GLY A 9 -46.00 15.05 41.72
CA GLY A 9 -44.83 14.17 41.62
C GLY A 9 -43.76 14.89 40.79
N ILE A 10 -42.54 14.96 41.33
CA ILE A 10 -41.37 15.45 40.62
C ILE A 10 -40.78 14.24 39.88
N SER A 11 -41.02 14.13 38.58
CA SER A 11 -40.23 13.29 37.68
C SER A 11 -39.02 14.09 37.21
N LEU A 12 -37.83 13.67 37.63
CA LEU A 12 -36.57 14.11 36.98
C LEU A 12 -36.58 13.58 35.53
N PRO A 13 -36.34 14.44 34.52
CA PRO A 13 -36.17 13.95 33.16
C PRO A 13 -34.88 13.13 33.09
N ILE A 14 -35.01 11.90 32.60
CA ILE A 14 -33.90 11.09 32.12
C ILE A 14 -33.29 11.90 30.96
N GLY A 15 -32.10 12.43 31.17
CA GLY A 15 -31.31 13.02 30.10
C GLY A 15 -30.98 11.92 29.12
N PHE A 16 -31.56 11.99 27.93
CA PHE A 16 -30.97 11.34 26.77
C PHE A 16 -29.58 11.97 26.60
N ALA A 17 -28.53 11.18 26.81
CA ALA A 17 -27.21 11.54 26.32
C ALA A 17 -27.37 11.66 24.80
N THR A 18 -27.35 12.90 24.30
CA THR A 18 -27.11 13.16 22.89
C THR A 18 -25.69 12.65 22.63
N ALA A 19 -25.56 11.60 21.82
CA ALA A 19 -24.29 11.24 21.21
C ALA A 19 -23.64 12.51 20.64
N SER A 20 -22.35 12.70 20.89
CA SER A 20 -21.58 13.79 20.28
C SER A 20 -21.71 13.68 18.76
N VAL A 21 -22.02 14.80 18.12
CA VAL A 21 -22.25 14.92 16.66
C VAL A 21 -20.91 14.95 15.89
N ASP A 22 -19.82 14.47 16.49
CA ASP A 22 -18.45 14.67 15.98
C ASP A 22 -17.82 13.43 15.30
N ASP A 23 -18.46 12.25 15.30
CA ASP A 23 -17.91 11.00 14.73
C ASP A 23 -18.62 10.49 13.47
N VAL A 24 -19.39 11.33 12.77
CA VAL A 24 -20.05 10.86 11.54
C VAL A 24 -19.08 10.95 10.36
N GLN A 25 -18.73 9.79 9.80
CA GLN A 25 -17.86 9.68 8.64
C GLN A 25 -18.45 10.46 7.45
N LYS A 26 -17.70 11.46 6.99
CA LYS A 26 -18.09 12.33 5.89
C LYS A 26 -17.55 11.79 4.58
N ILE A 27 -18.32 12.00 3.52
CA ILE A 27 -17.95 11.71 2.15
C ILE A 27 -17.77 13.04 1.43
N ASN A 28 -16.53 13.32 1.04
CA ASN A 28 -16.19 14.45 0.19
C ASN A 28 -16.75 14.19 -1.21
N PHE A 29 -17.53 15.13 -1.75
CA PHE A 29 -18.18 14.97 -3.04
C PHE A 29 -17.78 16.08 -4.00
N TYR A 30 -17.25 15.71 -5.16
CA TYR A 30 -16.85 16.60 -6.26
C TYR A 30 -17.63 16.28 -7.52
N GLN A 31 -18.03 17.30 -8.28
CA GLN A 31 -18.87 17.14 -9.47
C GLN A 31 -18.42 18.02 -10.64
N THR A 32 -18.44 17.45 -11.85
CA THR A 32 -18.36 18.17 -13.13
C THR A 32 -19.57 17.76 -13.97
N SER A 33 -20.43 18.71 -14.37
CA SER A 33 -21.65 18.41 -15.14
C SER A 33 -21.88 19.39 -16.28
N GLU A 34 -22.53 18.94 -17.36
CA GLU A 34 -22.71 19.75 -18.57
C GLU A 34 -23.50 21.03 -18.27
N GLN A 35 -24.47 20.93 -17.35
CA GLN A 35 -25.28 22.06 -16.91
C GLN A 35 -24.48 23.11 -16.12
N GLN A 36 -23.35 22.74 -15.51
CA GLN A 36 -22.49 23.60 -14.70
C GLN A 36 -21.05 23.63 -15.23
N ARG A 37 -20.89 23.63 -16.56
CA ARG A 37 -19.58 23.60 -17.23
C ARG A 37 -18.57 24.66 -16.77
N SER A 38 -19.04 25.83 -16.32
CA SER A 38 -18.17 26.92 -15.86
C SER A 38 -17.56 26.71 -14.46
N ASP A 39 -17.97 25.66 -13.75
CA ASP A 39 -17.54 25.35 -12.37
C ASP A 39 -17.20 23.84 -12.28
N PRO A 40 -16.17 23.37 -13.01
CA PRO A 40 -15.77 21.96 -12.98
C PRO A 40 -15.09 21.60 -11.66
N LEU A 41 -15.12 20.31 -11.30
CA LEU A 41 -14.63 19.78 -10.03
C LEU A 41 -15.22 20.49 -8.80
N LYS A 42 -16.47 20.95 -8.91
CA LYS A 42 -17.15 21.68 -7.86
C LYS A 42 -17.28 20.82 -6.60
N ARG A 43 -16.79 21.34 -5.47
CA ARG A 43 -17.03 20.74 -4.15
C ARG A 43 -18.51 20.90 -3.77
N MET A 44 -19.20 19.77 -3.71
CA MET A 44 -20.58 19.67 -3.26
C MET A 44 -20.64 19.59 -1.73
N PRO A 45 -21.81 19.83 -1.10
CA PRO A 45 -21.98 19.57 0.32
C PRO A 45 -21.60 18.13 0.66
N ASP A 46 -20.87 17.95 1.77
CA ASP A 46 -20.45 16.63 2.23
C ASP A 46 -21.68 15.74 2.42
N LEU A 47 -21.58 14.51 1.93
CA LEU A 47 -22.55 13.46 2.26
C LEU A 47 -22.10 12.80 3.57
N VAL A 48 -23.03 12.11 4.20
CA VAL A 48 -22.83 11.53 5.53
C VAL A 48 -23.39 10.13 5.49
N PHE A 49 -22.60 9.14 5.89
CA PHE A 49 -23.10 7.79 6.03
C PHE A 49 -24.17 7.71 7.12
N SER A 50 -25.20 6.92 6.86
CA SER A 50 -26.26 6.58 7.81
C SER A 50 -26.33 5.06 7.98
N GLU A 51 -26.91 4.58 9.08
CA GLU A 51 -27.08 3.13 9.31
C GLU A 51 -27.99 2.50 8.24
N GLY A 52 -27.43 1.56 7.47
CA GLY A 52 -28.17 0.73 6.55
C GLY A 52 -29.07 -0.26 7.29
N ASN A 53 -30.38 0.00 7.36
CA ASN A 53 -31.36 -0.90 8.00
C ASN A 53 -31.66 -2.18 7.19
N GLY A 54 -30.64 -2.96 6.81
CA GLY A 54 -30.78 -4.34 6.28
C GLY A 54 -31.81 -4.53 5.14
N LYS A 55 -32.06 -3.49 4.33
CA LYS A 55 -32.95 -3.56 3.16
C LYS A 55 -32.13 -3.92 1.93
N ASP A 56 -32.69 -4.76 1.06
CA ASP A 56 -32.24 -4.80 -0.33
C ASP A 56 -32.43 -3.41 -0.94
N ILE A 57 -31.30 -2.77 -1.28
CA ILE A 57 -31.28 -1.47 -1.94
C ILE A 57 -31.09 -1.75 -3.43
N ASP A 58 -32.17 -1.66 -4.21
CA ASP A 58 -32.16 -2.02 -5.62
C ASP A 58 -31.22 -1.14 -6.48
N ASN A 59 -30.95 0.10 -6.05
CA ASN A 59 -30.08 1.06 -6.73
C ASN A 59 -28.72 1.21 -6.02
N ALA A 60 -28.21 0.13 -5.41
CA ALA A 60 -26.97 0.20 -4.64
C ALA A 60 -25.73 0.33 -5.53
N LEU A 61 -24.83 1.24 -5.16
CA LEU A 61 -23.41 1.21 -5.53
C LEU A 61 -22.65 0.67 -4.33
N LYS A 62 -22.31 -0.62 -4.35
CA LYS A 62 -21.60 -1.27 -3.24
C LYS A 62 -20.09 -1.18 -3.49
N ILE A 63 -19.34 -0.76 -2.49
CA ILE A 63 -17.87 -0.68 -2.53
C ILE A 63 -17.32 -1.63 -1.47
N ASN A 64 -16.34 -2.46 -1.83
CA ASN A 64 -15.65 -3.35 -0.91
C ASN A 64 -14.13 -3.10 -0.93
N PRO A 65 -13.63 -2.24 -0.03
CA PRO A 65 -12.21 -1.92 0.08
C PRO A 65 -11.31 -3.07 0.58
N ALA A 66 -11.84 -4.25 0.89
CA ALA A 66 -11.07 -5.43 1.28
C ALA A 66 -10.67 -6.33 0.10
N VAL A 67 -11.32 -6.17 -1.06
CA VAL A 67 -10.95 -6.92 -2.27
C VAL A 67 -10.23 -5.97 -3.22
N THR A 68 -8.93 -6.18 -3.37
CA THR A 68 -8.02 -5.33 -4.15
C THR A 68 -7.62 -6.01 -5.46
N TYR A 69 -7.19 -5.20 -6.43
CA TYR A 69 -6.79 -5.64 -7.76
C TYR A 69 -5.42 -5.01 -8.10
N GLN A 70 -5.25 -4.43 -9.28
CA GLN A 70 -3.99 -3.86 -9.71
C GLN A 70 -3.64 -2.55 -8.99
N ILE A 71 -2.34 -2.30 -8.82
CA ILE A 71 -1.78 -1.03 -8.36
C ILE A 71 -1.83 -0.02 -9.51
N ILE A 72 -2.17 1.22 -9.18
CA ILE A 72 -2.18 2.36 -10.07
C ILE A 72 -0.80 3.03 -10.03
N GLU A 73 -0.13 3.02 -11.17
CA GLU A 73 1.21 3.56 -11.39
C GLU A 73 1.24 5.09 -11.46
N GLY A 74 0.16 5.68 -11.97
CA GLY A 74 0.00 7.13 -12.09
C GLY A 74 -0.64 7.61 -13.39
N PHE A 75 -0.53 8.92 -13.60
CA PHE A 75 -1.15 9.66 -14.69
C PHE A 75 -0.13 10.60 -15.35
N GLY A 76 -0.26 10.85 -16.65
CA GLY A 76 0.68 11.69 -17.38
C GLY A 76 0.15 12.28 -18.68
N ALA A 77 1.05 12.96 -19.38
CA ALA A 77 0.90 13.39 -20.76
C ALA A 77 2.23 13.28 -21.51
N ALA A 78 2.22 13.32 -22.83
CA ALA A 78 3.44 13.38 -23.62
C ALA A 78 3.99 14.80 -23.76
N MET A 79 5.30 14.93 -23.56
CA MET A 79 6.07 16.12 -23.91
C MET A 79 6.54 15.98 -25.37
N THR A 80 5.64 16.20 -26.32
CA THR A 80 5.98 16.25 -27.75
C THR A 80 6.75 17.53 -28.06
N GLU A 81 7.43 17.56 -29.22
CA GLU A 81 8.06 18.80 -29.67
C GLU A 81 7.04 19.90 -29.97
N SER A 82 5.83 19.55 -30.41
CA SER A 82 4.72 20.49 -30.54
C SER A 82 4.42 21.15 -29.20
N SER A 83 4.24 20.37 -28.13
CA SER A 83 3.97 20.91 -26.80
C SER A 83 5.13 21.76 -26.27
N ALA A 84 6.39 21.34 -26.45
CA ALA A 84 7.55 22.16 -26.10
C ALA A 84 7.56 23.50 -26.87
N ALA A 85 7.31 23.47 -28.18
CA ALA A 85 7.26 24.67 -29.01
C ALA A 85 6.12 25.62 -28.61
N ILE A 86 4.97 25.11 -28.16
CA ILE A 86 3.90 25.94 -27.59
C ILE A 86 4.37 26.59 -26.30
N LEU A 87 4.96 25.81 -25.38
CA LEU A 87 5.43 26.30 -24.08
C LEU A 87 6.50 27.39 -24.22
N ASP A 88 7.44 27.24 -25.15
CA ASP A 88 8.48 28.25 -25.45
C ASP A 88 7.92 29.62 -25.89
N GLN A 89 6.74 29.62 -26.51
CA GLN A 89 6.10 30.84 -26.99
C GLN A 89 5.29 31.55 -25.89
N LEU A 90 5.01 30.88 -24.78
CA LEU A 90 4.17 31.44 -23.73
C LEU A 90 4.88 32.55 -22.93
N PRO A 91 4.19 33.65 -22.60
CA PRO A 91 4.60 34.51 -21.52
C PRO A 91 4.80 33.71 -20.23
N LYS A 92 5.80 34.08 -19.42
CA LYS A 92 6.20 33.36 -18.21
C LYS A 92 5.02 33.01 -17.26
N ASP A 93 4.07 33.94 -17.09
CA ASP A 93 2.93 33.71 -16.20
C ASP A 93 1.96 32.65 -16.75
N LEU A 94 1.80 32.55 -18.08
CA LEU A 94 0.99 31.51 -18.71
C LEU A 94 1.71 30.17 -18.76
N TYR A 95 3.02 30.18 -19.05
CA TYR A 95 3.87 29.00 -18.92
C TYR A 95 3.73 28.35 -17.54
N ASN A 96 3.88 29.16 -16.48
CA ASN A 96 3.73 28.69 -15.10
C ASN A 96 2.33 28.13 -14.83
N GLN A 97 1.28 28.80 -15.31
CA GLN A 97 -0.10 28.32 -15.14
C GLN A 97 -0.33 26.97 -15.81
N VAL A 98 0.16 26.78 -17.04
CA VAL A 98 0.04 25.51 -17.76
C VAL A 98 0.80 24.41 -17.03
N MET A 99 2.08 24.62 -16.72
CA MET A 99 2.90 23.59 -16.07
C MET A 99 2.43 23.27 -14.64
N GLU A 100 2.02 24.26 -13.84
CA GLU A 100 1.39 24.02 -12.53
C GLU A 100 0.10 23.22 -12.68
N SER A 101 -0.70 23.50 -13.72
CA SER A 101 -1.97 22.81 -13.90
C SER A 101 -1.82 21.31 -14.15
N TYR A 102 -0.70 20.85 -14.69
CA TYR A 102 -0.44 19.42 -14.90
C TYR A 102 0.29 18.79 -13.71
N PHE A 103 1.39 19.40 -13.27
CA PHE A 103 2.34 18.71 -12.39
C PHE A 103 2.23 19.05 -10.91
N SER A 104 1.63 20.20 -10.54
CA SER A 104 1.45 20.53 -9.11
C SER A 104 0.45 19.57 -8.47
N GLU A 105 0.87 18.88 -7.40
CA GLU A 105 -0.02 18.02 -6.60
C GLU A 105 -1.14 18.85 -5.93
N SER A 106 -0.79 20.02 -5.39
CA SER A 106 -1.73 20.85 -4.63
C SER A 106 -2.75 21.62 -5.49
N SER A 107 -2.36 22.02 -6.71
CA SER A 107 -3.16 22.94 -7.55
C SER A 107 -3.45 22.42 -8.96
N GLY A 108 -2.75 21.37 -9.42
CA GLY A 108 -2.85 20.79 -10.75
C GLY A 108 -3.41 19.37 -10.75
N LEU A 109 -3.06 18.58 -11.77
CA LEU A 109 -3.45 17.17 -11.88
C LEU A 109 -2.55 16.22 -11.08
N GLY A 110 -1.41 16.69 -10.57
CA GLY A 110 -0.46 15.84 -9.85
C GLY A 110 0.16 14.75 -10.72
N TYR A 111 0.39 15.05 -12.01
CA TYR A 111 0.96 14.08 -12.95
C TYR A 111 2.33 13.55 -12.50
N THR A 112 2.50 12.24 -12.65
CA THR A 112 3.71 11.49 -12.26
C THR A 112 4.39 10.81 -13.44
N PHE A 113 3.75 10.79 -14.61
CA PHE A 113 4.32 10.32 -15.87
C PHE A 113 4.55 11.46 -16.86
N VAL A 114 5.59 11.31 -17.68
CA VAL A 114 5.75 12.04 -18.94
C VAL A 114 6.16 11.06 -20.02
N ARG A 115 5.41 11.01 -21.13
CA ARG A 115 5.82 10.27 -22.32
C ARG A 115 6.71 11.11 -23.21
N VAL A 116 7.80 10.54 -23.72
CA VAL A 116 8.84 11.26 -24.47
C VAL A 116 9.08 10.55 -25.82
N PRO A 117 8.73 11.18 -26.95
CA PRO A 117 9.12 10.65 -28.25
C PRO A 117 10.64 10.49 -28.39
N MET A 118 11.13 9.36 -28.91
CA MET A 118 12.54 9.19 -29.24
C MET A 118 12.78 9.63 -30.69
N GLY A 119 13.38 10.81 -30.87
CA GLY A 119 13.45 11.50 -32.16
C GLY A 119 12.15 12.23 -32.51
N SER A 120 11.91 12.47 -33.79
CA SER A 120 10.68 13.11 -34.26
C SER A 120 9.47 12.16 -34.32
N CYS A 121 8.30 12.77 -34.19
CA CYS A 121 6.99 12.18 -34.40
C CYS A 121 6.11 13.07 -35.29
N ASP A 122 4.89 12.64 -35.56
CA ASP A 122 3.85 13.44 -36.23
C ASP A 122 3.67 14.83 -35.58
N TYR A 123 3.74 14.90 -34.25
CA TYR A 123 3.75 16.14 -33.44
C TYR A 123 5.17 16.73 -33.29
N THR A 124 5.80 17.01 -34.44
CA THR A 124 7.09 17.71 -34.56
C THR A 124 6.96 18.89 -35.52
N PRO A 125 7.35 20.14 -35.16
CA PRO A 125 7.16 21.32 -36.02
C PRO A 125 8.04 21.36 -37.29
N PHE A 126 9.09 20.55 -37.33
CA PHE A 126 10.12 20.55 -38.38
C PHE A 126 10.14 19.20 -39.12
N PRO A 127 10.85 19.08 -40.26
CA PRO A 127 10.96 17.80 -40.96
C PRO A 127 11.49 16.69 -40.05
N SER A 128 11.10 15.46 -40.37
CA SER A 128 11.53 14.25 -39.66
C SER A 128 13.03 14.21 -39.41
N TRP A 129 13.40 13.81 -38.19
CA TRP A 129 14.78 13.70 -37.74
C TRP A 129 14.93 12.59 -36.69
N SER A 130 16.12 12.00 -36.61
CA SER A 130 16.50 11.01 -35.59
C SER A 130 17.79 11.42 -34.88
N TYR A 131 18.15 10.73 -33.79
CA TYR A 131 19.40 11.03 -33.09
C TYR A 131 20.65 10.67 -33.89
N ASP A 132 20.52 9.92 -34.99
CA ASP A 132 21.64 9.43 -35.80
C ASP A 132 21.36 9.57 -37.31
N ASP A 133 21.05 10.80 -37.74
CA ASP A 133 20.76 11.10 -39.14
C ASP A 133 22.02 11.22 -40.00
N LEU A 134 22.07 10.39 -41.05
CA LEU A 134 23.21 10.31 -41.97
C LEU A 134 22.82 10.69 -43.40
N ARG A 135 23.85 11.00 -44.21
CA ARG A 135 23.68 11.13 -45.66
C ARG A 135 23.21 9.80 -46.25
N ARG A 136 22.26 9.86 -47.18
CA ARG A 136 21.70 8.68 -47.86
C ARG A 136 22.80 7.72 -48.35
N GLY A 137 22.73 6.47 -47.90
CA GLY A 137 23.66 5.40 -48.29
C GLY A 137 24.83 5.20 -47.32
N ALA A 138 25.00 6.06 -46.31
CA ALA A 138 25.89 5.81 -45.18
C ALA A 138 25.22 4.91 -44.11
N THR A 139 26.04 4.38 -43.20
CA THR A 139 25.64 3.56 -42.04
C THR A 139 26.54 3.91 -40.87
N ASP A 140 26.02 3.87 -39.65
CA ASP A 140 26.77 4.15 -38.42
C ASP A 140 26.43 3.10 -37.35
N TYR A 141 27.00 1.90 -37.51
CA TYR A 141 26.70 0.78 -36.60
C TYR A 141 27.20 1.00 -35.17
N ASP A 142 28.17 1.90 -34.99
CA ASP A 142 28.81 2.17 -33.70
C ASP A 142 28.26 3.49 -33.07
N LEU A 143 27.24 4.10 -33.70
CA LEU A 143 26.57 5.33 -33.24
C LEU A 143 27.52 6.52 -33.00
N GLU A 144 28.56 6.67 -33.82
CA GLU A 144 29.54 7.77 -33.71
C GLU A 144 28.92 9.16 -33.88
N HIS A 145 27.77 9.27 -34.55
CA HIS A 145 27.06 10.53 -34.81
C HIS A 145 25.80 10.72 -33.96
N PHE A 146 25.53 9.82 -33.00
CA PHE A 146 24.39 9.92 -32.09
C PHE A 146 24.43 11.23 -31.28
N SER A 147 23.32 11.96 -31.24
CA SER A 147 23.19 13.19 -30.45
C SER A 147 21.75 13.54 -30.11
N ILE A 148 21.51 13.88 -28.83
CA ILE A 148 20.24 14.41 -28.31
C ILE A 148 20.19 15.95 -28.30
N GLU A 149 21.01 16.66 -29.09
CA GLU A 149 21.11 18.13 -29.05
C GLU A 149 19.74 18.83 -29.18
N ASN A 150 18.86 18.33 -30.05
CA ASN A 150 17.53 18.91 -30.24
C ASN A 150 16.66 18.79 -28.98
N ASP A 151 16.84 17.72 -28.18
CA ASP A 151 16.14 17.53 -26.91
C ASP A 151 16.62 18.46 -25.82
N LEU A 152 17.94 18.69 -25.76
CA LEU A 152 18.55 19.63 -24.80
C LEU A 152 18.02 21.04 -24.98
N GLU A 153 17.74 21.44 -26.22
CA GLU A 153 17.20 22.76 -26.53
C GLU A 153 15.69 22.88 -26.30
N ARG A 154 14.93 21.78 -26.40
CA ARG A 154 13.45 21.82 -26.43
C ARG A 154 12.79 21.12 -25.26
N ARG A 155 12.87 19.79 -25.20
CA ARG A 155 12.04 18.99 -24.28
C ARG A 155 12.64 18.90 -22.89
N ILE A 156 13.95 18.69 -22.78
CA ILE A 156 14.63 18.47 -21.50
C ILE A 156 14.39 19.62 -20.51
N PRO A 157 14.50 20.92 -20.89
CA PRO A 157 14.22 22.02 -19.97
C PRO A 157 12.81 21.98 -19.37
N HIS A 158 11.79 21.63 -20.16
CA HIS A 158 10.40 21.55 -19.70
C HIS A 158 10.16 20.31 -18.82
N ILE A 159 10.82 19.19 -19.10
CA ILE A 159 10.71 17.97 -18.27
C ILE A 159 11.36 18.19 -16.91
N ILE A 160 12.50 18.89 -16.85
CA ILE A 160 13.14 19.29 -15.58
C ILE A 160 12.19 20.20 -14.78
N ASP A 161 11.60 21.23 -15.39
CA ASP A 161 10.62 22.10 -14.73
C ASP A 161 9.35 21.35 -14.29
N ALA A 162 8.90 20.34 -15.06
CA ALA A 162 7.82 19.46 -14.66
C ALA A 162 8.15 18.67 -13.37
N GLN A 163 9.36 18.09 -13.29
CA GLN A 163 9.83 17.39 -12.08
C GLN A 163 9.91 18.33 -10.87
N GLU A 164 10.42 19.55 -11.06
CA GLU A 164 10.49 20.56 -9.99
C GLU A 164 9.10 20.91 -9.44
N ARG A 165 8.08 21.03 -10.31
CA ARG A 165 6.70 21.34 -9.92
C ARG A 165 5.98 20.15 -9.27
N ALA A 166 6.28 18.95 -9.72
CA ALA A 166 5.81 17.72 -9.09
C ALA A 166 6.45 17.50 -7.70
N GLY A 167 7.63 18.11 -7.44
CA GLY A 167 8.37 17.91 -6.20
C GLY A 167 8.99 16.52 -6.05
N GLN A 168 8.99 15.73 -7.13
CA GLN A 168 9.49 14.36 -7.18
C GLN A 168 10.02 14.02 -8.59
N LYS A 169 10.77 12.91 -8.70
CA LYS A 169 11.13 12.36 -10.01
C LYS A 169 9.88 11.85 -10.73
N LEU A 170 9.75 12.18 -12.01
CA LEU A 170 8.67 11.70 -12.87
C LEU A 170 9.10 10.38 -13.52
N LYS A 171 8.14 9.48 -13.75
CA LYS A 171 8.35 8.29 -14.58
C LYS A 171 8.36 8.72 -16.05
N LEU A 172 9.53 8.69 -16.68
CA LEU A 172 9.66 9.00 -18.10
C LEU A 172 9.50 7.71 -18.92
N LEU A 173 8.47 7.67 -19.76
CA LEU A 173 8.24 6.58 -20.72
C LEU A 173 8.64 7.04 -22.11
N ALA A 174 9.64 6.43 -22.73
CA ALA A 174 10.11 6.84 -24.04
C ALA A 174 9.69 5.87 -25.16
N SER A 175 9.36 6.40 -26.34
CA SER A 175 8.84 5.60 -27.45
C SER A 175 9.39 6.11 -28.78
N PRO A 176 10.02 5.29 -29.63
CA PRO A 176 10.40 5.71 -30.98
C PRO A 176 9.24 5.55 -31.95
N TRP A 177 9.06 6.53 -32.84
CA TRP A 177 8.16 6.38 -34.00
C TRP A 177 8.87 5.71 -35.16
N SER A 178 10.19 5.86 -35.26
CA SER A 178 10.99 5.24 -36.30
C SER A 178 12.43 5.10 -35.87
N ALA A 179 13.08 4.01 -36.29
CA ALA A 179 14.53 3.96 -36.35
C ALA A 179 15.10 5.00 -37.35
N PRO A 180 16.39 5.39 -37.22
CA PRO A 180 17.08 6.18 -38.22
C PRO A 180 16.92 5.61 -39.64
N ALA A 181 16.81 6.50 -40.63
CA ALA A 181 16.49 6.11 -42.01
C ALA A 181 17.46 5.05 -42.58
N TRP A 182 18.73 5.07 -42.19
CA TRP A 182 19.74 4.15 -42.69
C TRP A 182 19.57 2.71 -42.15
N MET A 183 18.87 2.52 -41.02
CA MET A 183 18.55 1.21 -40.45
C MET A 183 17.38 0.52 -41.16
N LYS A 184 16.54 1.28 -41.88
CA LYS A 184 15.27 0.79 -42.44
C LYS A 184 15.38 0.33 -43.89
N THR A 185 14.53 -0.64 -44.25
CA THR A 185 14.46 -1.23 -45.61
C THR A 185 14.15 -0.20 -46.70
N ASN A 186 13.29 0.77 -46.39
CA ASN A 186 12.86 1.84 -47.29
C ASN A 186 13.84 3.02 -47.38
N GLY A 187 14.81 3.08 -46.46
CA GLY A 187 15.81 4.15 -46.40
C GLY A 187 15.23 5.51 -45.97
N ALA A 188 14.11 5.53 -45.23
CA ALA A 188 13.43 6.75 -44.78
C ALA A 188 12.64 6.51 -43.48
N MET A 189 12.49 7.55 -42.65
CA MET A 189 11.70 7.46 -41.41
C MET A 189 10.18 7.35 -41.70
N ILE A 190 9.70 7.98 -42.77
CA ILE A 190 8.30 7.90 -43.20
C ILE A 190 8.06 6.68 -44.09
N CYS A 191 7.09 5.83 -43.72
CA CYS A 191 6.85 4.56 -44.44
C CYS A 191 6.30 4.70 -45.86
N GLY A 192 5.63 5.82 -46.18
CA GLY A 192 5.18 6.13 -47.54
C GLY A 192 6.30 6.42 -48.54
N VAL A 193 7.54 6.58 -48.07
CA VAL A 193 8.69 6.87 -48.93
C VAL A 193 9.34 5.56 -49.38
N ASN A 194 9.39 5.33 -50.69
CA ASN A 194 10.06 4.20 -51.36
C ASN A 194 9.60 2.78 -50.94
N SER A 195 8.46 2.64 -50.27
CA SER A 195 7.95 1.37 -49.77
C SER A 195 6.42 1.35 -49.66
N LEU A 196 5.84 0.16 -49.58
CA LEU A 196 4.51 0.00 -48.98
C LEU A 196 4.68 0.00 -47.45
N TRP A 197 3.66 0.42 -46.70
CA TRP A 197 3.73 0.50 -45.23
C TRP A 197 4.25 -0.81 -44.60
N LYS A 198 3.69 -1.96 -45.01
CA LYS A 198 4.05 -3.29 -44.49
C LYS A 198 5.51 -3.70 -44.68
N ASP A 199 6.20 -3.08 -45.63
CA ASP A 199 7.58 -3.40 -45.97
C ASP A 199 8.56 -2.43 -45.26
N CYS A 200 8.05 -1.46 -44.48
CA CYS A 200 8.78 -0.44 -43.74
C CYS A 200 9.32 -0.97 -42.40
N THR A 201 10.24 -1.92 -42.47
CA THR A 201 10.82 -2.63 -41.32
C THR A 201 12.29 -2.25 -41.14
N LEU A 202 12.91 -2.69 -40.05
CA LEU A 202 14.37 -2.73 -39.94
C LEU A 202 14.95 -3.64 -41.04
N LYS A 203 16.13 -3.28 -41.55
CA LYS A 203 16.89 -4.19 -42.41
C LYS A 203 17.21 -5.45 -41.61
N ASN A 204 16.91 -6.60 -42.19
CA ASN A 204 17.24 -7.90 -41.61
C ASN A 204 18.76 -8.16 -41.64
N ASP A 205 19.47 -7.54 -40.71
CA ASP A 205 20.92 -7.58 -40.53
C ASP A 205 21.18 -7.49 -39.01
N THR A 206 21.90 -8.46 -38.46
CA THR A 206 22.20 -8.53 -37.02
C THR A 206 22.93 -7.29 -36.53
N LYS A 207 23.73 -6.62 -37.37
CA LYS A 207 24.39 -5.36 -37.02
C LYS A 207 23.40 -4.21 -36.90
N VAL A 208 22.34 -4.21 -37.70
CA VAL A 208 21.26 -3.21 -37.62
C VAL A 208 20.44 -3.42 -36.36
N PHE A 209 20.08 -4.67 -36.05
CA PHE A 209 19.36 -4.98 -34.80
C PHE A 209 20.17 -4.57 -33.57
N GLN A 210 21.46 -4.91 -33.50
CA GLN A 210 22.31 -4.48 -32.38
C GLN A 210 22.43 -2.95 -32.30
N ALA A 211 22.74 -2.28 -33.43
CA ALA A 211 22.86 -0.81 -33.44
C ALA A 211 21.56 -0.12 -33.02
N TYR A 212 20.39 -0.71 -33.32
CA TYR A 212 19.12 -0.16 -32.85
C TYR A 212 18.91 -0.38 -31.35
N ALA A 213 19.27 -1.54 -30.78
CA ALA A 213 19.27 -1.72 -29.32
C ALA A 213 20.24 -0.75 -28.61
N ASP A 214 21.43 -0.53 -29.19
CA ASP A 214 22.42 0.42 -28.67
C ASP A 214 21.92 1.87 -28.79
N TYR A 215 21.04 2.17 -29.75
CA TYR A 215 20.38 3.47 -29.90
C TYR A 215 19.43 3.77 -28.74
N PHE A 216 18.69 2.76 -28.26
CA PHE A 216 17.90 2.88 -27.02
C PHE A 216 18.81 3.12 -25.81
N SER A 217 19.86 2.31 -25.65
CA SER A 217 20.81 2.45 -24.54
C SER A 217 21.46 3.84 -24.51
N SER A 218 21.90 4.34 -25.68
CA SER A 218 22.51 5.67 -25.84
C SER A 218 21.53 6.81 -25.50
N PHE A 219 20.26 6.66 -25.89
CA PHE A 219 19.21 7.61 -25.52
C PHE A 219 18.98 7.66 -24.01
N ILE A 220 18.87 6.49 -23.36
CA ILE A 220 18.67 6.40 -21.90
C ILE A 220 19.84 7.06 -21.17
N SER A 221 21.08 6.67 -21.49
CA SER A 221 22.27 7.28 -20.89
C SER A 221 22.31 8.80 -21.07
N ALA A 222 21.96 9.30 -22.26
CA ALA A 222 22.01 10.72 -22.53
C ALA A 222 20.95 11.52 -21.73
N TYR A 223 19.78 10.96 -21.45
CA TYR A 223 18.79 11.58 -20.56
C TYR A 223 19.21 11.51 -19.09
N GLU A 224 19.75 10.38 -18.64
CA GLU A 224 20.27 10.20 -17.29
C GLU A 224 21.42 11.16 -16.97
N ASP A 225 22.31 11.42 -17.94
CA ASP A 225 23.38 12.43 -17.83
C ASP A 225 22.84 13.85 -17.60
N ASN A 226 21.56 14.10 -17.91
CA ASN A 226 20.85 15.34 -17.65
C ASN A 226 19.93 15.27 -16.41
N GLY A 227 20.05 14.21 -15.59
CA GLY A 227 19.27 14.01 -14.37
C GLY A 227 17.83 13.52 -14.59
N LEU A 228 17.54 13.01 -15.78
CA LEU A 228 16.23 12.52 -16.20
C LEU A 228 16.28 10.99 -16.35
N ASP A 229 15.80 10.27 -15.35
CA ASP A 229 15.80 8.79 -15.39
C ASP A 229 14.69 8.29 -16.34
N ILE A 230 15.05 7.47 -17.33
CA ILE A 230 14.07 6.81 -18.19
C ILE A 230 13.52 5.58 -17.45
N TRP A 231 12.32 5.72 -16.91
CA TRP A 231 11.62 4.64 -16.21
C TRP A 231 11.37 3.45 -17.14
N GLY A 232 10.95 3.71 -18.37
CA GLY A 232 10.70 2.66 -19.33
C GLY A 232 10.72 3.13 -20.77
N VAL A 233 10.77 2.15 -21.68
CA VAL A 233 10.68 2.37 -23.11
C VAL A 233 9.60 1.48 -23.71
N THR A 234 8.94 1.94 -24.76
CA THR A 234 8.20 1.04 -25.66
C THR A 234 9.06 0.65 -26.85
N VAL A 235 8.86 -0.56 -27.39
CA VAL A 235 9.71 -1.05 -28.49
C VAL A 235 9.53 -0.23 -29.77
N GLN A 236 8.30 0.20 -30.04
CA GLN A 236 7.94 0.95 -31.22
C GLN A 236 6.55 1.54 -30.99
N ASN A 237 6.36 2.84 -31.24
CA ASN A 237 5.03 3.42 -31.30
C ASN A 237 4.24 2.82 -32.47
N GLU A 238 3.06 2.27 -32.20
CA GLU A 238 2.10 1.78 -33.20
C GLU A 238 2.72 0.89 -34.29
N PRO A 239 3.32 -0.27 -33.95
CA PRO A 239 4.13 -1.11 -34.84
C PRO A 239 3.39 -1.71 -36.05
N GLN A 240 2.08 -1.48 -36.17
CA GLN A 240 1.26 -2.00 -37.25
C GLN A 240 0.37 -0.93 -37.92
N GLU A 241 0.61 0.35 -37.62
CA GLU A 241 -0.24 1.41 -38.13
C GLU A 241 0.07 1.66 -39.63
N ASN A 242 -0.99 1.83 -40.41
CA ASN A 242 -0.91 1.95 -41.86
C ASN A 242 -0.83 3.43 -42.26
N ILE A 243 0.17 4.13 -41.72
CA ILE A 243 0.35 5.55 -41.98
C ILE A 243 1.58 5.80 -42.84
N LEU A 244 1.39 6.62 -43.88
CA LEU A 244 2.34 6.88 -44.95
C LEU A 244 2.90 8.30 -44.93
N THR A 245 2.47 9.13 -43.98
CA THR A 245 2.64 10.59 -44.01
C THR A 245 3.57 11.12 -42.92
N TYR A 246 3.83 10.36 -41.87
CA TYR A 246 4.77 10.65 -40.79
C TYR A 246 5.64 9.45 -40.42
N GLU A 247 6.50 9.61 -39.43
CA GLU A 247 7.43 8.60 -38.93
C GLU A 247 6.69 7.34 -38.49
N GLY A 248 7.16 6.18 -38.93
CA GLY A 248 6.57 4.90 -38.54
C GLY A 248 7.53 3.76 -38.80
N MET A 249 7.37 2.63 -38.14
CA MET A 249 8.13 1.42 -38.46
C MET A 249 7.32 0.19 -38.07
N VAL A 250 7.35 -0.81 -38.94
CA VAL A 250 6.55 -2.02 -38.75
C VAL A 250 7.31 -3.06 -37.96
N PHE A 251 6.66 -3.59 -36.92
CA PHE A 251 6.98 -4.86 -36.29
C PHE A 251 5.74 -5.78 -36.34
N THR A 252 5.95 -7.04 -36.70
CA THR A 252 5.00 -8.11 -36.33
C THR A 252 5.27 -8.56 -34.89
N PRO A 253 4.30 -9.22 -34.22
CA PRO A 253 4.53 -9.74 -32.88
C PRO A 253 5.79 -10.62 -32.77
N GLU A 254 6.06 -11.45 -33.77
CA GLU A 254 7.25 -12.31 -33.79
C GLU A 254 8.55 -11.52 -33.93
N SER A 255 8.56 -10.51 -34.79
CA SER A 255 9.76 -9.68 -34.99
C SER A 255 10.05 -8.78 -33.79
N GLU A 256 9.01 -8.32 -33.09
CA GLU A 256 9.16 -7.56 -31.84
C GLU A 256 9.70 -8.48 -30.74
N ARG A 257 9.11 -9.66 -30.56
CA ARG A 257 9.61 -10.70 -29.65
C ARG A 257 11.09 -10.99 -29.90
N ASP A 258 11.44 -11.28 -31.14
CA ASP A 258 12.82 -11.65 -31.50
C ASP A 258 13.79 -10.49 -31.27
N PHE A 259 13.39 -9.25 -31.59
CA PHE A 259 14.21 -8.06 -31.30
C PHE A 259 14.40 -7.85 -29.80
N VAL A 260 13.34 -7.96 -29.00
CA VAL A 260 13.38 -7.77 -27.54
C VAL A 260 14.24 -8.85 -26.87
N ARG A 261 13.96 -10.12 -27.19
CA ARG A 261 14.66 -11.27 -26.59
C ARG A 261 16.15 -11.28 -26.94
N ASP A 262 16.47 -11.05 -28.20
CA ASP A 262 17.82 -11.32 -28.71
C ASP A 262 18.74 -10.08 -28.70
N TYR A 263 18.19 -8.85 -28.59
CA TYR A 263 18.96 -7.61 -28.67
C TYR A 263 18.59 -6.59 -27.58
N LEU A 264 17.35 -6.10 -27.54
CA LEU A 264 17.01 -4.96 -26.68
C LEU A 264 17.13 -5.27 -25.19
N SER A 265 16.47 -6.33 -24.69
CA SER A 265 16.56 -6.66 -23.27
C SER A 265 17.96 -7.08 -22.84
N PRO A 266 18.74 -7.88 -23.60
CA PRO A 266 20.14 -8.14 -23.25
C PRO A 266 21.00 -6.87 -23.16
N THR A 267 20.84 -5.91 -24.07
CA THR A 267 21.54 -4.62 -24.01
C THR A 267 21.13 -3.82 -22.77
N LEU A 268 19.82 -3.66 -22.53
CA LEU A 268 19.34 -2.89 -21.37
C LEU A 268 19.66 -3.59 -20.04
N ALA A 269 19.58 -4.92 -19.94
CA ALA A 269 19.96 -5.63 -18.72
C ALA A 269 21.44 -5.43 -18.34
N ASN A 270 22.30 -5.14 -19.33
CA ASN A 270 23.72 -4.85 -19.09
C ASN A 270 23.96 -3.38 -18.73
N ASP A 271 23.35 -2.47 -19.49
CA ASP A 271 23.65 -1.03 -19.39
C ASP A 271 22.73 -0.31 -18.39
N HIS A 272 21.44 -0.69 -18.36
CA HIS A 272 20.32 -0.02 -17.71
C HIS A 272 19.34 -1.03 -17.07
N PRO A 273 19.77 -1.83 -16.08
CA PRO A 273 19.02 -3.00 -15.59
C PRO A 273 17.66 -2.67 -14.99
N GLU A 274 17.42 -1.43 -14.56
CA GLU A 274 16.17 -0.98 -13.93
C GLU A 274 15.15 -0.44 -14.96
N THR A 275 15.55 -0.17 -16.20
CA THR A 275 14.67 0.39 -17.23
C THR A 275 13.69 -0.68 -17.71
N GLN A 276 12.40 -0.34 -17.71
CA GLN A 276 11.31 -1.20 -18.11
C GLN A 276 11.12 -1.22 -19.65
N ILE A 277 10.63 -2.33 -20.19
CA ILE A 277 10.22 -2.49 -21.59
C ILE A 277 8.72 -2.79 -21.63
N LEU A 278 7.98 -1.94 -22.34
CA LEU A 278 6.59 -2.18 -22.71
C LEU A 278 6.52 -2.61 -24.18
N LEU A 279 5.76 -3.68 -24.41
CA LEU A 279 5.49 -4.25 -25.72
C LEU A 279 4.25 -3.61 -26.35
N LEU A 280 4.01 -3.88 -27.63
CA LEU A 280 2.85 -3.42 -28.42
C LEU A 280 2.80 -1.90 -28.65
N ASP A 281 2.47 -1.10 -27.64
CA ASP A 281 2.27 0.36 -27.72
C ASP A 281 1.34 0.79 -28.86
N HIS A 282 0.13 0.22 -28.84
CA HIS A 282 -0.86 0.36 -29.93
C HIS A 282 -2.27 0.03 -29.42
N ASP A 283 -3.25 0.12 -30.31
CA ASP A 283 -4.67 -0.08 -30.05
C ASP A 283 -5.02 -1.39 -29.35
N LYS A 284 -5.95 -1.29 -28.38
CA LYS A 284 -6.42 -2.38 -27.52
C LYS A 284 -6.87 -3.62 -28.31
N GLY A 285 -7.47 -3.45 -29.49
CA GLY A 285 -7.89 -4.59 -30.31
C GLY A 285 -6.76 -5.53 -30.77
N LYS A 286 -5.50 -5.12 -30.62
CA LYS A 286 -4.31 -5.94 -30.94
C LYS A 286 -3.71 -6.65 -29.71
N VAL A 287 -4.14 -6.30 -28.50
CA VAL A 287 -3.46 -6.69 -27.26
C VAL A 287 -3.35 -8.20 -27.07
N VAL A 288 -4.42 -8.94 -27.36
CA VAL A 288 -4.46 -10.41 -27.18
C VAL A 288 -3.50 -11.10 -28.15
N GLU A 289 -3.51 -10.72 -29.44
CA GLU A 289 -2.61 -11.32 -30.44
C GLU A 289 -1.15 -11.09 -30.07
N TRP A 290 -0.81 -9.89 -29.61
CA TRP A 290 0.55 -9.55 -29.19
C TRP A 290 0.95 -10.29 -27.91
N ALA A 291 0.09 -10.29 -26.90
CA ALA A 291 0.35 -10.97 -25.63
C ALA A 291 0.65 -12.45 -25.84
N ASP A 292 -0.22 -13.15 -26.59
CA ASP A 292 -0.11 -14.58 -26.84
C ASP A 292 1.22 -14.95 -27.54
N VAL A 293 1.67 -14.13 -28.50
CA VAL A 293 2.90 -14.40 -29.26
C VAL A 293 4.16 -14.05 -28.49
N ILE A 294 4.16 -12.92 -27.76
CA ILE A 294 5.37 -12.40 -27.12
C ILE A 294 5.49 -12.88 -25.67
N LEU A 295 4.47 -12.66 -24.83
CA LEU A 295 4.51 -13.02 -23.40
C LEU A 295 4.41 -14.54 -23.18
N GLY A 296 3.88 -15.28 -24.16
CA GLY A 296 3.91 -16.74 -24.19
C GLY A 296 5.28 -17.37 -24.47
N ASP A 297 6.29 -16.60 -24.89
CA ASP A 297 7.62 -17.11 -25.22
C ASP A 297 8.52 -17.22 -23.98
N GLU A 298 9.09 -18.41 -23.75
CA GLU A 298 9.98 -18.66 -22.59
C GLU A 298 11.25 -17.79 -22.58
N GLY A 299 11.69 -17.28 -23.74
CA GLY A 299 12.82 -16.36 -23.84
C GLY A 299 12.45 -14.97 -23.32
N ILE A 300 11.26 -14.48 -23.65
CA ILE A 300 10.72 -13.22 -23.12
C ILE A 300 10.52 -13.30 -21.61
N GLN A 301 10.04 -14.43 -21.09
CA GLN A 301 9.87 -14.64 -19.65
C GLN A 301 11.17 -14.60 -18.85
N LYS A 302 12.33 -14.71 -19.52
CA LYS A 302 13.67 -14.59 -18.92
C LYS A 302 14.27 -13.19 -19.07
N CYS A 303 13.61 -12.29 -19.80
CA CYS A 303 14.06 -10.92 -20.00
C CYS A 303 13.68 -10.08 -18.76
N PRO A 304 14.64 -9.63 -17.94
CA PRO A 304 14.35 -8.99 -16.66
C PRO A 304 13.70 -7.61 -16.83
N ASN A 305 13.87 -6.97 -17.99
CA ASN A 305 13.33 -5.64 -18.27
C ASN A 305 11.87 -5.67 -18.76
N VAL A 306 11.29 -6.83 -19.12
CA VAL A 306 9.95 -6.86 -19.73
C VAL A 306 8.89 -6.66 -18.65
N TYR A 307 8.25 -5.49 -18.69
CA TYR A 307 7.25 -5.05 -17.71
C TYR A 307 5.82 -5.45 -18.09
N GLY A 308 5.51 -5.37 -19.39
CA GLY A 308 4.20 -5.71 -19.90
C GLY A 308 3.87 -5.00 -21.20
N MET A 309 2.66 -4.45 -21.32
CA MET A 309 2.11 -3.96 -22.58
C MET A 309 1.66 -2.50 -22.49
N GLY A 310 1.99 -1.72 -23.52
CA GLY A 310 1.42 -0.40 -23.76
C GLY A 310 0.19 -0.49 -24.68
N ILE A 311 -0.87 0.26 -24.35
CA ILE A 311 -2.12 0.28 -25.14
C ILE A 311 -2.56 1.71 -25.50
N HIS A 312 -3.18 1.84 -26.67
CA HIS A 312 -3.87 3.03 -27.18
C HIS A 312 -5.38 2.73 -27.35
N TRP A 313 -6.23 3.75 -27.51
CA TRP A 313 -7.70 3.61 -27.49
C TRP A 313 -8.42 3.83 -28.84
N TYR A 314 -7.70 3.97 -29.96
CA TYR A 314 -8.26 4.55 -31.19
C TYR A 314 -9.22 3.63 -31.95
N ASP A 315 -9.17 2.32 -31.68
CA ASP A 315 -10.06 1.32 -32.29
C ASP A 315 -11.25 0.89 -31.41
N GLY A 316 -11.43 1.54 -30.26
CA GLY A 316 -12.57 1.37 -29.36
C GLY A 316 -12.23 0.70 -28.03
N ASP A 317 -13.27 0.31 -27.31
CA ASP A 317 -13.19 -0.06 -25.89
C ASP A 317 -12.31 -1.31 -25.64
N HIS A 318 -12.61 -2.42 -26.33
CA HIS A 318 -11.93 -3.72 -26.20
C HIS A 318 -11.59 -4.15 -24.76
N PHE A 319 -12.39 -3.76 -23.78
CA PHE A 319 -12.13 -4.02 -22.37
C PHE A 319 -12.04 -5.52 -22.05
N ASP A 320 -12.85 -6.35 -22.72
CA ASP A 320 -12.78 -7.81 -22.59
C ASP A 320 -11.41 -8.38 -23.01
N ALA A 321 -10.75 -7.76 -23.99
CA ALA A 321 -9.42 -8.16 -24.45
C ALA A 321 -8.34 -7.85 -23.39
N LEU A 322 -8.49 -6.74 -22.66
CA LEU A 322 -7.62 -6.39 -21.54
C LEU A 322 -7.77 -7.37 -20.39
N SER A 323 -9.02 -7.69 -20.01
CA SER A 323 -9.32 -8.72 -19.01
C SER A 323 -8.73 -10.08 -19.40
N GLN A 324 -8.86 -10.48 -20.68
CA GLN A 324 -8.27 -11.73 -21.16
C GLN A 324 -6.74 -11.76 -21.00
N VAL A 325 -6.04 -10.68 -21.33
CA VAL A 325 -4.58 -10.61 -21.16
C VAL A 325 -4.19 -10.62 -19.70
N GLN A 326 -4.91 -9.90 -18.84
CA GLN A 326 -4.67 -9.93 -17.40
C GLN A 326 -4.84 -11.34 -16.80
N GLU A 327 -5.86 -12.08 -17.23
CA GLU A 327 -6.12 -13.45 -16.77
C GLU A 327 -5.06 -14.46 -17.27
N SER A 328 -4.63 -14.32 -18.53
CA SER A 328 -3.68 -15.25 -19.17
C SER A 328 -2.22 -14.94 -18.85
N HIS A 329 -1.89 -13.69 -18.53
CA HIS A 329 -0.55 -13.19 -18.28
C HIS A 329 -0.47 -12.29 -17.02
N PRO A 330 -0.90 -12.77 -15.83
CA PRO A 330 -1.12 -11.94 -14.64
C PRO A 330 0.15 -11.27 -14.06
N ASN A 331 1.34 -11.76 -14.44
CA ASN A 331 2.61 -11.20 -13.99
C ASN A 331 3.03 -9.94 -14.76
N TYR A 332 2.37 -9.64 -15.89
CA TYR A 332 2.69 -8.51 -16.74
C TYR A 332 1.64 -7.41 -16.60
N LYS A 333 2.09 -6.16 -16.63
CA LYS A 333 1.21 -5.00 -16.45
C LYS A 333 0.69 -4.49 -17.79
N ILE A 334 -0.42 -3.76 -17.75
CA ILE A 334 -0.97 -3.07 -18.91
C ILE A 334 -1.04 -1.59 -18.59
N LEU A 335 -0.46 -0.73 -19.42
CA LEU A 335 -0.45 0.72 -19.23
C LEU A 335 -1.08 1.39 -20.46
N ALA A 336 -2.02 2.32 -20.26
CA ALA A 336 -2.49 3.18 -21.34
C ALA A 336 -1.42 4.26 -21.60
N THR A 337 -0.69 4.10 -22.70
CA THR A 337 0.52 4.88 -23.02
C THR A 337 0.23 6.07 -23.93
N GLU A 338 -0.92 6.07 -24.60
CA GLU A 338 -1.37 7.18 -25.43
C GLU A 338 -2.90 7.20 -25.53
N SER A 339 -3.49 8.40 -25.37
CA SER A 339 -4.92 8.61 -25.59
C SER A 339 -5.18 10.05 -26.00
N THR A 340 -5.93 10.24 -27.08
CA THR A 340 -6.46 11.55 -27.47
C THR A 340 -7.75 11.45 -28.27
N VAL A 341 -8.55 12.50 -28.20
CA VAL A 341 -9.74 12.66 -29.04
C VAL A 341 -9.36 13.36 -30.34
N LYS A 342 -10.13 13.06 -31.39
CA LYS A 342 -9.97 13.72 -32.68
C LYS A 342 -10.15 15.23 -32.54
N ARG A 343 -9.22 15.98 -33.14
CA ARG A 343 -9.23 17.44 -33.28
C ARG A 343 -10.59 17.93 -33.77
N ASP A 344 -11.09 19.00 -33.16
CA ASP A 344 -12.23 19.73 -33.70
C ASP A 344 -11.76 20.79 -34.70
N PRO A 345 -12.02 20.67 -36.02
CA PRO A 345 -11.56 21.67 -37.00
C PRO A 345 -12.18 23.06 -36.78
N LEU A 346 -13.25 23.14 -36.00
CA LEU A 346 -13.88 24.41 -35.61
C LEU A 346 -13.26 25.02 -34.35
N ASN A 347 -12.31 24.34 -33.73
CA ASN A 347 -11.60 24.67 -32.48
C ASN A 347 -12.45 25.43 -31.48
N ASN A 348 -13.04 24.66 -30.57
CA ASN A 348 -13.94 25.17 -29.55
C ASN A 348 -13.13 25.78 -28.38
N LEU A 349 -12.73 27.04 -28.55
CA LEU A 349 -12.19 27.92 -27.50
C LEU A 349 -13.19 28.20 -26.35
N ASP A 350 -14.29 27.45 -26.29
CA ASP A 350 -15.28 27.45 -25.22
C ASP A 350 -15.08 26.28 -24.23
N GLY A 351 -13.97 25.54 -24.32
CA GLY A 351 -13.61 24.40 -23.47
C GLY A 351 -13.89 23.01 -24.08
N GLY A 352 -14.04 22.90 -25.41
CA GLY A 352 -14.14 21.63 -26.12
C GLY A 352 -15.50 20.92 -26.05
N LYS A 353 -15.73 19.87 -26.85
CA LYS A 353 -17.02 19.16 -26.88
C LYS A 353 -17.22 18.34 -25.60
N TRP A 354 -18.37 18.47 -24.93
CA TRP A 354 -18.67 17.72 -23.69
C TRP A 354 -18.45 16.20 -23.83
N LYS A 355 -18.83 15.65 -24.99
CA LYS A 355 -18.66 14.24 -25.32
C LYS A 355 -17.20 13.78 -25.26
N ASN A 356 -16.23 14.66 -25.51
CA ASN A 356 -14.82 14.31 -25.40
C ASN A 356 -14.45 14.02 -23.95
N GLY A 357 -14.99 14.77 -22.98
CA GLY A 357 -14.86 14.45 -21.55
C GLY A 357 -15.47 13.09 -21.23
N GLU A 358 -16.70 12.84 -21.67
CA GLU A 358 -17.37 11.54 -21.48
C GLU A 358 -16.58 10.37 -22.08
N GLN A 359 -15.87 10.58 -23.20
CA GLN A 359 -15.00 9.56 -23.80
C GLN A 359 -13.78 9.26 -22.91
N TYR A 360 -13.06 10.29 -22.43
CA TYR A 360 -11.95 10.11 -21.47
C TYR A 360 -12.42 9.39 -20.20
N GLY A 361 -13.54 9.83 -19.62
CA GLY A 361 -14.10 9.20 -18.43
C GLY A 361 -14.52 7.75 -18.65
N HIS A 362 -15.17 7.45 -19.77
CA HIS A 362 -15.60 6.10 -20.14
C HIS A 362 -14.41 5.16 -20.24
N ASP A 363 -13.39 5.58 -20.98
CA ASP A 363 -12.24 4.75 -21.26
C ASP A 363 -11.39 4.51 -20.02
N MET A 364 -11.09 5.55 -19.23
CA MET A 364 -10.36 5.38 -17.97
C MET A 364 -11.12 4.47 -17.00
N ILE A 365 -12.45 4.58 -16.90
CA ILE A 365 -13.27 3.67 -16.07
C ILE A 365 -13.14 2.23 -16.58
N GLY A 366 -13.31 2.02 -17.89
CA GLY A 366 -13.20 0.70 -18.50
C GLY A 366 -11.80 0.10 -18.32
N ASP A 367 -10.75 0.85 -18.63
CA ASP A 367 -9.35 0.44 -18.51
C ASP A 367 -9.01 0.02 -17.07
N PHE A 368 -9.31 0.87 -16.08
CA PHE A 368 -9.04 0.54 -14.68
C PHE A 368 -9.88 -0.64 -14.19
N ASN A 369 -11.08 -0.86 -14.72
CA ASN A 369 -11.87 -2.04 -14.38
C ASN A 369 -11.35 -3.33 -15.02
N ASN A 370 -10.44 -3.25 -15.99
CA ASN A 370 -9.91 -4.38 -16.76
C ASN A 370 -8.38 -4.45 -16.70
N GLY A 371 -7.79 -4.08 -15.55
CA GLY A 371 -6.38 -4.38 -15.24
C GLY A 371 -5.36 -3.35 -15.67
N VAL A 372 -5.76 -2.26 -16.32
CA VAL A 372 -4.84 -1.19 -16.71
C VAL A 372 -4.35 -0.45 -15.46
N THR A 373 -3.07 -0.10 -15.44
CA THR A 373 -2.39 0.42 -14.24
C THR A 373 -2.13 1.93 -14.30
N GLY A 374 -2.42 2.62 -15.40
CA GLY A 374 -2.18 4.05 -15.50
C GLY A 374 -2.67 4.62 -16.82
N PHE A 375 -2.65 5.95 -16.93
CA PHE A 375 -3.18 6.67 -18.09
C PHE A 375 -2.26 7.82 -18.50
N ILE A 376 -1.88 7.84 -19.78
CA ILE A 376 -1.05 8.89 -20.37
C ILE A 376 -1.82 9.54 -21.52
N ASP A 377 -2.18 10.81 -21.34
CA ASP A 377 -2.75 11.66 -22.40
C ASP A 377 -1.72 11.94 -23.50
N TRP A 378 -2.17 12.34 -24.68
CA TRP A 378 -1.25 12.61 -25.78
C TRP A 378 -0.47 13.93 -25.62
N ASN A 379 -0.78 14.95 -26.40
CA ASN A 379 -0.07 16.23 -26.35
C ASN A 379 -0.46 17.03 -25.10
N LEU A 380 0.54 17.40 -24.28
CA LEU A 380 0.33 18.24 -23.09
C LEU A 380 -0.34 19.58 -23.42
N ALA A 381 0.08 20.22 -24.50
CA ALA A 381 -0.54 21.44 -25.02
C ALA A 381 -0.40 21.54 -26.54
N LEU A 382 -1.42 22.08 -27.20
CA LEU A 382 -1.42 22.42 -28.62
C LEU A 382 -1.94 23.84 -28.85
N ASP A 383 -1.70 24.40 -30.05
CA ASP A 383 -2.34 25.65 -30.45
C ASP A 383 -3.81 25.48 -30.85
N SER A 384 -4.50 26.60 -31.08
CA SER A 384 -5.88 26.63 -31.59
C SER A 384 -6.05 26.10 -33.02
N HIS A 385 -5.01 25.56 -33.65
CA HIS A 385 -5.06 24.78 -34.90
C HIS A 385 -4.73 23.30 -34.69
N GLY A 386 -4.42 22.85 -33.47
CA GLY A 386 -4.05 21.47 -33.15
C GLY A 386 -2.60 21.12 -33.53
N GLY A 387 -1.71 22.12 -33.61
CA GLY A 387 -0.29 21.97 -33.91
C GLY A 387 0.61 22.72 -32.92
N PRO A 388 1.86 23.08 -33.29
CA PRO A 388 2.47 22.97 -34.63
C PRO A 388 2.93 21.55 -34.99
N LEU A 389 3.02 21.21 -36.27
CA LEU A 389 3.44 19.87 -36.75
C LEU A 389 3.84 19.89 -38.23
N HIS A 390 4.53 18.86 -38.71
CA HIS A 390 5.10 18.81 -40.06
C HIS A 390 4.24 18.06 -41.09
N ILE A 391 3.18 17.38 -40.65
CA ILE A 391 2.24 16.66 -41.52
C ILE A 391 1.30 17.63 -42.28
N ASN A 392 0.70 17.18 -43.37
CA ASN A 392 -0.13 18.03 -44.23
C ASN A 392 -1.48 18.34 -43.56
N VAL A 393 -2.04 19.53 -43.82
CA VAL A 393 -3.34 20.00 -43.29
C VAL A 393 -4.50 19.05 -43.64
N ILE A 394 -4.43 18.36 -44.79
CA ILE A 394 -5.43 17.36 -45.15
C ILE A 394 -5.40 16.19 -44.15
N ASP A 395 -4.21 15.77 -43.73
CA ASP A 395 -4.05 14.68 -42.77
C ASP A 395 -4.51 15.15 -41.39
N LEU A 396 -4.32 16.42 -41.03
CA LEU A 396 -4.86 17.01 -39.80
C LEU A 396 -6.39 16.95 -39.67
N ASP A 397 -7.12 17.13 -40.78
CA ASP A 397 -8.59 17.04 -40.76
C ASP A 397 -9.09 15.58 -40.58
N HIS A 398 -8.25 14.61 -40.91
CA HIS A 398 -8.58 13.19 -40.82
C HIS A 398 -8.07 12.55 -39.52
N PHE A 399 -6.85 12.88 -39.10
CA PHE A 399 -6.05 12.22 -38.07
C PHE A 399 -5.54 13.15 -36.97
N GLY A 400 -5.82 14.47 -37.02
CA GLY A 400 -5.35 15.39 -35.99
C GLY A 400 -5.92 15.06 -34.61
N ALA A 401 -5.08 15.19 -33.59
CA ALA A 401 -5.43 15.11 -32.19
C ALA A 401 -5.84 16.47 -31.61
N ASP A 402 -6.70 16.44 -30.59
CA ASP A 402 -6.96 17.54 -29.67
C ASP A 402 -6.00 17.45 -28.46
N SER A 403 -5.99 18.47 -27.60
CA SER A 403 -5.21 18.47 -26.36
C SER A 403 -6.02 19.03 -25.19
N MET A 404 -5.77 18.53 -23.99
CA MET A 404 -6.42 19.00 -22.77
C MET A 404 -6.21 20.50 -22.52
N THR A 405 -5.13 21.07 -23.08
CA THR A 405 -4.86 22.50 -23.03
C THR A 405 -4.62 23.05 -24.44
N ILE A 406 -5.47 24.00 -24.84
CA ILE A 406 -5.34 24.72 -26.10
C ILE A 406 -4.86 26.14 -25.82
N CYS A 407 -3.68 26.49 -26.32
CA CYS A 407 -3.12 27.84 -26.22
C CYS A 407 -3.39 28.63 -27.49
N ASP A 408 -4.06 29.77 -27.35
CA ASP A 408 -4.54 30.55 -28.48
C ASP A 408 -3.65 31.77 -28.73
N PHE A 409 -3.09 31.84 -29.93
CA PHE A 409 -2.19 32.90 -30.38
C PHE A 409 -2.78 33.71 -31.53
N GLU A 410 -4.06 33.50 -31.88
CA GLU A 410 -4.70 34.14 -33.02
C GLU A 410 -5.07 35.60 -32.72
N ASP A 411 -4.51 36.54 -33.49
CA ASP A 411 -4.64 37.99 -33.28
C ASP A 411 -6.09 38.48 -33.12
N ASP A 412 -7.01 37.90 -33.90
CA ASP A 412 -8.43 38.27 -33.96
C ASP A 412 -9.34 37.43 -33.04
N SER A 413 -8.76 36.55 -32.22
CA SER A 413 -9.52 35.68 -31.31
C SER A 413 -9.89 36.36 -29.98
N PRO A 414 -11.10 36.13 -29.42
CA PRO A 414 -11.48 36.65 -28.11
C PRO A 414 -10.62 36.12 -26.95
N THR A 415 -9.88 35.03 -27.17
CA THR A 415 -9.01 34.38 -26.19
C THR A 415 -7.52 34.48 -26.55
N ASN A 416 -7.16 35.39 -27.47
CA ASN A 416 -5.77 35.64 -27.84
C ASN A 416 -4.87 35.84 -26.61
N GLY A 417 -3.78 35.08 -26.55
CA GLY A 417 -2.81 35.09 -25.46
C GLY A 417 -3.36 34.40 -24.20
N GLN A 418 -4.22 33.39 -24.34
CA GLN A 418 -4.72 32.58 -23.24
C GLN A 418 -4.55 31.09 -23.56
N CYS A 419 -4.43 30.27 -22.51
CA CYS A 419 -4.51 28.82 -22.61
C CYS A 419 -5.78 28.32 -21.92
N ILE A 420 -6.56 27.53 -22.65
CA ILE A 420 -7.90 27.09 -22.28
C ILE A 420 -7.84 25.61 -21.95
N LYS A 421 -8.31 25.26 -20.75
CA LYS A 421 -8.51 23.87 -20.34
C LYS A 421 -9.78 23.34 -20.96
N GLN A 422 -9.66 22.25 -21.70
CA GLN A 422 -10.80 21.58 -22.30
C GLN A 422 -11.54 20.74 -21.24
N VAL A 423 -12.80 20.39 -21.52
CA VAL A 423 -13.64 19.58 -20.61
C VAL A 423 -12.97 18.28 -20.17
N PHE A 424 -12.20 17.63 -21.04
CA PHE A 424 -11.55 16.36 -20.74
C PHE A 424 -10.38 16.50 -19.74
N TYR A 425 -9.74 17.67 -19.62
CA TYR A 425 -8.84 17.98 -18.49
C TYR A 425 -9.55 17.77 -17.16
N HIS A 426 -10.79 18.23 -17.06
CA HIS A 426 -11.57 18.13 -15.84
C HIS A 426 -12.05 16.70 -15.57
N TYR A 427 -12.27 15.88 -16.60
CA TYR A 427 -12.56 14.46 -16.43
C TYR A 427 -11.33 13.71 -15.90
N VAL A 428 -10.14 13.95 -16.45
CA VAL A 428 -8.90 13.34 -15.92
C VAL A 428 -8.62 13.79 -14.47
N ALA A 429 -8.98 15.02 -14.12
CA ALA A 429 -8.87 15.52 -12.74
C ALA A 429 -9.74 14.76 -11.72
N HIS A 430 -10.83 14.10 -12.15
CA HIS A 430 -11.64 13.25 -11.27
C HIS A 430 -10.92 11.96 -10.85
N PHE A 431 -9.86 11.58 -11.55
CA PHE A 431 -8.99 10.43 -11.23
C PHE A 431 -7.67 10.92 -10.63
N SER A 432 -6.86 11.62 -11.41
CA SER A 432 -5.46 11.97 -11.09
C SER A 432 -5.29 12.75 -9.78
N LYS A 433 -6.23 13.64 -9.43
CA LYS A 433 -6.16 14.42 -8.17
C LYS A 433 -6.53 13.61 -6.92
N PHE A 434 -7.19 12.47 -7.08
CA PHE A 434 -7.74 11.68 -5.97
C PHE A 434 -7.08 10.30 -5.87
N VAL A 435 -6.50 9.79 -6.95
CA VAL A 435 -5.86 8.48 -7.04
C VAL A 435 -4.37 8.70 -7.20
N SER A 436 -3.63 8.67 -6.09
CA SER A 436 -2.17 8.80 -6.10
C SER A 436 -1.48 7.49 -6.54
N PRO A 437 -0.24 7.55 -7.06
CA PRO A 437 0.54 6.34 -7.31
C PRO A 437 0.61 5.43 -6.08
N GLY A 438 0.46 4.13 -6.28
CA GLY A 438 0.36 3.15 -5.18
C GLY A 438 -1.07 2.90 -4.71
N SER A 439 -2.06 3.67 -5.17
CA SER A 439 -3.47 3.31 -4.98
C SER A 439 -3.76 1.97 -5.62
N VAL A 440 -4.69 1.20 -5.07
CA VAL A 440 -5.14 -0.08 -5.63
C VAL A 440 -6.58 0.04 -6.12
N ARG A 441 -6.91 -0.55 -7.27
CA ARG A 441 -8.31 -0.71 -7.67
C ARG A 441 -8.99 -1.66 -6.69
N ILE A 442 -10.21 -1.33 -6.25
CA ILE A 442 -10.99 -2.14 -5.31
C ILE A 442 -12.32 -2.61 -5.90
N ASP A 443 -12.90 -3.61 -5.25
CA ASP A 443 -14.14 -4.22 -5.71
C ASP A 443 -15.34 -3.29 -5.55
N TRP A 444 -16.22 -3.34 -6.54
CA TRP A 444 -17.45 -2.59 -6.55
C TRP A 444 -18.54 -3.32 -7.34
N SER A 445 -19.80 -3.04 -7.04
CA SER A 445 -20.94 -3.50 -7.84
C SER A 445 -22.04 -2.46 -7.92
N LEU A 446 -22.71 -2.42 -9.09
CA LEU A 446 -23.90 -1.60 -9.33
C LEU A 446 -25.13 -2.49 -9.34
N GLY A 447 -26.20 -2.05 -8.67
CA GLY A 447 -27.48 -2.76 -8.66
C GLY A 447 -28.18 -2.73 -10.02
N ASP A 448 -28.89 -3.80 -10.35
CA ASP A 448 -29.55 -4.03 -11.65
C ASP A 448 -30.55 -2.95 -12.11
N LYS A 449 -30.98 -2.06 -11.20
CA LYS A 449 -31.90 -0.96 -11.51
C LYS A 449 -31.20 0.37 -11.79
N VAL A 450 -29.89 0.45 -11.57
CA VAL A 450 -29.08 1.60 -12.00
C VAL A 450 -29.02 1.61 -13.53
N SER A 451 -29.12 2.79 -14.14
CA SER A 451 -29.06 2.93 -15.59
C SER A 451 -27.73 2.39 -16.14
N GLU A 452 -27.77 1.70 -17.29
CA GLU A 452 -26.57 1.28 -18.03
C GLU A 452 -25.72 2.47 -18.50
N ASP A 453 -26.28 3.69 -18.52
CA ASP A 453 -25.54 4.92 -18.79
C ASP A 453 -24.64 5.38 -17.63
N VAL A 454 -24.73 4.70 -16.47
CA VAL A 454 -23.91 4.98 -15.27
C VAL A 454 -22.74 4.01 -15.20
N GLU A 455 -21.54 4.56 -15.12
CA GLU A 455 -20.28 3.82 -15.12
C GLU A 455 -19.48 4.22 -13.89
N THR A 456 -18.74 3.27 -13.29
CA THR A 456 -18.00 3.54 -12.07
C THR A 456 -16.72 2.72 -11.95
N THR A 457 -15.78 3.23 -11.18
CA THR A 457 -14.61 2.52 -10.68
C THR A 457 -14.27 3.03 -9.29
N ALA A 458 -13.55 2.24 -8.51
CA ALA A 458 -13.20 2.57 -7.14
C ALA A 458 -11.77 2.17 -6.80
N PHE A 459 -11.15 2.96 -5.92
CA PHE A 459 -9.76 2.80 -5.51
C PHE A 459 -9.63 2.94 -3.99
N LEU A 460 -8.59 2.33 -3.45
CA LEU A 460 -8.08 2.58 -2.10
C LEU A 460 -6.70 3.22 -2.24
N THR A 461 -6.52 4.42 -1.69
CA THR A 461 -5.26 5.15 -1.75
C THR A 461 -4.27 4.63 -0.69
N PRO A 462 -2.96 4.93 -0.81
CA PRO A 462 -1.96 4.62 0.22
C PRO A 462 -2.25 5.27 1.59
N ASP A 463 -3.06 6.33 1.62
CA ASP A 463 -3.48 7.03 2.83
C ASP A 463 -4.77 6.44 3.44
N ASP A 464 -5.15 5.23 3.03
CA ASP A 464 -6.39 4.55 3.42
C ASP A 464 -7.67 5.32 3.02
N ASP A 465 -7.66 6.17 1.99
CA ASP A 465 -8.90 6.79 1.49
C ASP A 465 -9.55 5.94 0.41
N VAL A 466 -10.87 5.73 0.52
CA VAL A 466 -11.68 5.15 -0.55
C VAL A 466 -12.10 6.26 -1.52
N VAL A 467 -11.80 6.07 -2.80
CA VAL A 467 -12.12 7.00 -3.87
C VAL A 467 -13.00 6.30 -4.89
N VAL A 468 -14.21 6.78 -5.09
CA VAL A 468 -15.18 6.27 -6.07
C VAL A 468 -15.37 7.32 -7.15
N VAL A 469 -15.09 6.95 -8.40
CA VAL A 469 -15.41 7.76 -9.57
C VAL A 469 -16.67 7.18 -10.21
N ILE A 470 -17.70 8.01 -10.37
CA ILE A 470 -18.98 7.62 -10.98
C ILE A 470 -19.42 8.65 -12.01
N MET A 471 -19.67 8.17 -13.23
CA MET A 471 -20.05 8.97 -14.38
C MET A 471 -21.45 8.58 -14.85
N ASN A 472 -22.26 9.56 -15.25
CA ASN A 472 -23.55 9.35 -15.89
C ASN A 472 -23.53 10.03 -17.27
N LYS A 473 -23.52 9.23 -18.34
CA LYS A 473 -23.59 9.70 -19.74
C LYS A 473 -25.03 9.94 -20.22
N GLY A 474 -26.00 9.54 -19.41
CA GLY A 474 -27.43 9.60 -19.69
C GLY A 474 -27.97 11.02 -19.68
N LYS A 475 -29.16 11.18 -20.26
CA LYS A 475 -29.87 12.48 -20.34
C LYS A 475 -30.67 12.83 -19.09
N ASP A 476 -30.85 11.85 -18.21
CA ASP A 476 -31.60 11.98 -16.96
C ASP A 476 -30.67 11.76 -15.77
N SER A 477 -30.95 12.45 -14.66
CA SER A 477 -30.25 12.22 -13.40
C SER A 477 -30.59 10.84 -12.83
N THR A 478 -29.61 10.19 -12.22
CA THR A 478 -29.77 8.88 -11.60
C THR A 478 -29.46 8.97 -10.12
N SER A 479 -30.35 8.43 -9.28
CA SER A 479 -30.12 8.31 -7.83
C SER A 479 -29.53 6.94 -7.53
N VAL A 480 -28.36 6.92 -6.90
CA VAL A 480 -27.70 5.70 -6.41
C VAL A 480 -27.53 5.78 -4.91
N THR A 481 -27.57 4.65 -4.23
CA THR A 481 -27.22 4.59 -2.81
C THR A 481 -25.83 4.00 -2.69
N LEU A 482 -24.84 4.81 -2.31
CA LEU A 482 -23.51 4.33 -1.96
C LEU A 482 -23.61 3.45 -0.71
N VAL A 483 -23.04 2.25 -0.78
CA VAL A 483 -22.97 1.30 0.33
C VAL A 483 -21.52 0.91 0.53
N ASP A 484 -20.97 1.23 1.70
CA ASP A 484 -19.67 0.69 2.13
C ASP A 484 -19.91 -0.72 2.71
N ALA A 485 -19.41 -1.75 2.03
CA ALA A 485 -19.60 -3.13 2.42
C ALA A 485 -18.92 -3.48 3.76
N MET A 486 -17.90 -2.72 4.19
CA MET A 486 -17.17 -2.97 5.43
C MET A 486 -17.93 -2.48 6.65
N THR A 487 -18.62 -1.34 6.55
CA THR A 487 -19.37 -0.74 7.66
C THR A 487 -20.87 -0.96 7.60
N GLY A 488 -21.41 -1.28 6.41
CA GLY A 488 -22.85 -1.23 6.15
C GLY A 488 -23.41 0.20 6.10
N GLY A 489 -22.55 1.22 6.11
CA GLY A 489 -22.92 2.61 5.97
C GLY A 489 -23.54 2.89 4.60
N VAL A 490 -24.63 3.65 4.58
CA VAL A 490 -25.33 4.03 3.35
C VAL A 490 -25.47 5.54 3.18
N ALA A 491 -25.30 6.03 1.95
CA ALA A 491 -25.51 7.43 1.59
C ALA A 491 -26.17 7.53 0.21
N ASP A 492 -27.29 8.25 0.12
CA ASP A 492 -27.95 8.51 -1.16
C ASP A 492 -27.19 9.61 -1.92
N VAL A 493 -26.89 9.34 -3.19
CA VAL A 493 -26.13 10.20 -4.08
C VAL A 493 -26.96 10.43 -5.35
N GLU A 494 -27.24 11.69 -5.64
CA GLU A 494 -27.80 12.09 -6.93
C GLU A 494 -26.67 12.32 -7.93
N ILE A 495 -26.68 11.57 -9.03
CA ILE A 495 -25.71 11.65 -10.12
C ILE A 495 -26.39 12.37 -11.30
N PRO A 496 -26.12 13.67 -11.53
CA PRO A 496 -26.81 14.41 -12.58
C PRO A 496 -26.60 13.83 -13.97
N ALA A 497 -27.53 14.11 -14.88
CA ALA A 497 -27.35 13.84 -16.31
C ALA A 497 -26.04 14.44 -16.82
N ARG A 498 -25.32 13.70 -17.67
CA ARG A 498 -24.07 14.13 -18.33
C ARG A 498 -23.08 14.74 -17.34
N SER A 499 -22.69 13.94 -16.36
CA SER A 499 -21.78 14.36 -15.29
C SER A 499 -20.78 13.26 -14.92
N ILE A 500 -19.66 13.68 -14.34
CA ILE A 500 -18.69 12.83 -13.65
C ILE A 500 -18.51 13.34 -12.23
N ASN A 501 -18.37 12.42 -11.29
CA ASN A 501 -18.43 12.67 -9.86
C ASN A 501 -17.35 11.85 -9.17
N THR A 502 -16.71 12.45 -8.17
CA THR A 502 -15.77 11.75 -7.28
C THR A 502 -16.26 11.84 -5.85
N LEU A 503 -16.42 10.68 -5.22
CA LEU A 503 -16.75 10.52 -3.81
C LEU A 503 -15.48 10.01 -3.11
N ALA A 504 -15.02 10.72 -2.09
CA ALA A 504 -13.83 10.33 -1.34
C ALA A 504 -14.13 10.33 0.16
N TYR A 505 -13.82 9.25 0.84
CA TYR A 505 -13.98 9.10 2.27
C TYR A 505 -12.86 8.21 2.80
N SER A 506 -12.31 8.54 3.98
CA SER A 506 -11.34 7.66 4.61
C SER A 506 -11.97 6.30 4.81
N LYS A 507 -11.29 5.22 4.40
CA LYS A 507 -11.66 3.84 4.71
C LYS A 507 -11.93 3.82 6.19
N SER A 508 -13.21 3.76 6.51
CA SER A 508 -13.68 3.48 7.84
C SER A 508 -12.98 2.19 8.17
N LYS A 509 -12.05 2.23 9.12
CA LYS A 509 -11.68 1.00 9.81
C LYS A 509 -13.03 0.49 10.30
N PRO A 510 -13.54 -0.65 9.78
CA PRO A 510 -14.81 -1.22 10.22
C PRO A 510 -14.81 -1.08 11.72
N GLU A 511 -15.86 -0.42 12.24
CA GLU A 511 -15.95 0.07 13.61
C GLU A 511 -15.15 -0.89 14.46
N ARG A 512 -13.92 -0.48 14.78
CA ARG A 512 -13.01 -1.39 15.44
C ARG A 512 -13.84 -1.75 16.67
N GLN A 513 -14.13 -3.02 16.87
CA GLN A 513 -13.96 -3.47 18.24
C GLN A 513 -12.47 -3.25 18.49
N GLU A 514 -12.12 -2.00 18.81
CA GLU A 514 -10.90 -1.68 19.49
C GLU A 514 -11.07 -2.55 20.71
N GLY A 515 -10.38 -3.69 20.68
CA GLY A 515 -9.74 -4.23 21.87
C GLY A 515 -9.38 -3.01 22.68
N ARG A 516 -10.15 -2.77 23.73
CA ARG A 516 -10.24 -1.53 24.47
C ARG A 516 -8.83 -1.07 24.70
N ALA A 517 -8.28 -0.12 23.93
CA ALA A 517 -7.09 0.54 24.43
C ALA A 517 -7.54 1.13 25.75
N ASN A 518 -6.75 0.97 26.82
CA ASN A 518 -7.13 1.54 28.10
C ASN A 518 -7.43 3.05 27.90
N ALA A 519 -8.07 3.73 28.85
CA ALA A 519 -8.48 5.13 28.70
C ALA A 519 -7.33 6.12 28.35
N LYS A 520 -6.08 5.63 28.25
CA LYS A 520 -4.84 6.33 27.95
C LYS A 520 -4.17 5.88 26.62
N GLY A 521 -4.79 5.00 25.82
CA GLY A 521 -4.28 4.59 24.51
C GLY A 521 -3.10 3.60 24.54
N LYS A 522 -3.00 2.75 25.56
CA LYS A 522 -1.93 1.74 25.72
C LYS A 522 -2.51 0.31 25.78
N GLU A 523 -1.70 -0.66 25.37
CA GLU A 523 -2.03 -2.09 25.41
C GLU A 523 -1.77 -2.69 26.81
N GLY A 524 -2.74 -3.46 27.30
CA GLY A 524 -2.69 -4.27 28.52
C GLY A 524 -2.91 -5.72 28.13
N PHE A 525 -1.83 -6.38 27.72
CA PHE A 525 -1.84 -7.73 27.17
C PHE A 525 -1.82 -8.76 28.31
N VAL A 526 -2.74 -9.73 28.36
CA VAL A 526 -2.70 -10.80 29.36
C VAL A 526 -2.34 -12.12 28.70
N PHE A 527 -1.28 -12.77 29.19
CA PHE A 527 -1.01 -14.15 28.81
C PHE A 527 -1.83 -15.13 29.65
N HIS A 528 -2.37 -16.15 28.99
CA HIS A 528 -3.14 -17.23 29.60
C HIS A 528 -2.67 -18.62 29.13
N SER A 529 -1.94 -19.30 30.00
CA SER A 529 -1.53 -20.71 29.88
C SER A 529 -2.26 -21.53 30.96
N LYS A 530 -3.04 -22.54 30.60
CA LYS A 530 -4.01 -23.26 31.47
C LYS A 530 -3.37 -24.15 32.55
N HIS A 531 -2.61 -23.60 33.48
CA HIS A 531 -2.12 -24.37 34.62
C HIS A 531 -3.11 -24.34 35.79
N GLY A 532 -3.97 -25.36 35.83
CA GLY A 532 -4.68 -25.80 37.04
C GLY A 532 -5.84 -24.92 37.54
N GLU A 533 -6.30 -23.94 36.75
CA GLU A 533 -7.40 -23.06 37.13
C GLU A 533 -8.78 -23.64 36.80
N PRO A 534 -9.82 -23.30 37.59
CA PRO A 534 -11.22 -23.48 37.18
C PRO A 534 -11.53 -22.69 35.90
N ASP A 535 -12.39 -23.26 35.04
CA ASP A 535 -12.72 -22.74 33.70
C ASP A 535 -13.35 -21.32 33.67
N ASP A 536 -13.50 -20.60 34.80
CA ASP A 536 -14.14 -19.28 34.90
C ASP A 536 -13.29 -18.20 35.59
N TYR A 537 -12.03 -18.46 35.93
CA TYR A 537 -11.18 -17.50 36.67
C TYR A 537 -10.92 -16.18 35.93
N TYR A 538 -10.89 -16.22 34.59
CA TYR A 538 -10.78 -15.02 33.75
C TYR A 538 -11.91 -14.00 33.98
N THR A 539 -13.06 -14.43 34.51
CA THR A 539 -14.17 -13.52 34.84
C THR A 539 -13.86 -12.55 35.97
N GLN A 540 -12.77 -12.78 36.71
CA GLN A 540 -12.33 -11.98 37.85
C GLN A 540 -11.15 -11.05 37.53
N TRP A 541 -10.64 -11.05 36.30
CA TRP A 541 -9.58 -10.13 35.86
C TRP A 541 -10.08 -8.68 35.81
N ASP A 542 -9.13 -7.74 35.85
CA ASP A 542 -9.44 -6.32 35.68
C ASP A 542 -9.55 -5.96 34.20
N TRP A 543 -10.75 -6.15 33.65
CA TRP A 543 -11.06 -5.84 32.25
C TRP A 543 -11.07 -4.34 31.92
N ASP A 544 -10.81 -3.46 32.90
CA ASP A 544 -10.48 -2.06 32.63
C ASP A 544 -9.04 -1.86 32.15
N VAL A 545 -8.16 -2.82 32.46
CA VAL A 545 -6.76 -2.87 32.02
C VAL A 545 -6.58 -3.77 30.81
N VAL A 546 -7.29 -4.90 30.74
CA VAL A 546 -7.09 -5.90 29.68
C VAL A 546 -7.61 -5.42 28.32
N THR A 547 -6.72 -5.36 27.35
CA THR A 547 -6.98 -4.94 25.97
C THR A 547 -6.94 -6.11 25.00
N THR A 548 -6.04 -7.06 25.27
CA THR A 548 -5.82 -8.28 24.49
C THR A 548 -5.46 -9.45 25.41
N VAL A 549 -6.02 -10.62 25.12
CA VAL A 549 -5.67 -11.89 25.77
C VAL A 549 -4.91 -12.76 24.78
N ALA A 550 -3.66 -13.11 25.10
CA ALA A 550 -2.89 -14.08 24.34
C ALA A 550 -2.96 -15.45 25.03
N THR A 551 -3.48 -16.46 24.33
CA THR A 551 -3.74 -17.77 24.93
C THR A 551 -3.34 -18.95 24.06
N TRP A 552 -2.72 -19.95 24.68
CA TRP A 552 -2.43 -21.25 24.07
C TRP A 552 -3.63 -22.22 24.12
N HIS A 553 -4.80 -21.71 24.51
CA HIS A 553 -6.07 -22.45 24.55
C HIS A 553 -7.17 -21.64 23.85
N ALA A 554 -6.87 -21.21 22.62
CA ALA A 554 -7.78 -20.45 21.77
C ALA A 554 -9.10 -21.21 21.51
N ASP A 555 -9.09 -22.54 21.63
CA ASP A 555 -10.26 -23.43 21.55
C ASP A 555 -11.27 -23.24 22.71
N ASN A 556 -10.89 -22.50 23.77
CA ASN A 556 -11.81 -22.15 24.86
C ASN A 556 -12.76 -21.02 24.46
N LYS A 557 -13.83 -21.38 23.73
CA LYS A 557 -14.84 -20.40 23.27
C LYS A 557 -15.46 -19.57 24.40
N ALA A 558 -15.58 -20.12 25.61
CA ALA A 558 -16.15 -19.38 26.74
C ALA A 558 -15.24 -18.23 27.22
N LEU A 559 -13.93 -18.39 27.12
CA LEU A 559 -12.96 -17.30 27.36
C LEU A 559 -13.05 -16.27 26.24
N VAL A 560 -13.05 -16.71 24.98
CA VAL A 560 -13.14 -15.85 23.79
C VAL A 560 -14.39 -14.97 23.86
N ASP A 561 -15.57 -15.58 24.01
CA ASP A 561 -16.84 -14.87 24.11
C ASP A 561 -16.86 -13.88 25.29
N TYR A 562 -16.23 -14.25 26.41
CA TYR A 562 -16.18 -13.38 27.58
C TYR A 562 -15.26 -12.19 27.35
N ALA A 563 -14.06 -12.39 26.80
CA ALA A 563 -13.13 -11.32 26.43
C ALA A 563 -13.78 -10.34 25.45
N HIS A 564 -14.44 -10.85 24.41
CA HIS A 564 -15.22 -10.03 23.47
C HIS A 564 -16.34 -9.26 24.15
N SER A 565 -17.05 -9.87 25.11
CA SER A 565 -18.07 -9.17 25.90
C SER A 565 -17.53 -8.01 26.75
N LYS A 566 -16.21 -7.99 26.98
CA LYS A 566 -15.46 -6.93 27.66
C LYS A 566 -14.78 -5.96 26.68
N GLY A 567 -14.91 -6.23 25.38
CA GLY A 567 -14.26 -5.47 24.33
C GLY A 567 -12.75 -5.68 24.29
N ALA A 568 -12.24 -6.85 24.68
CA ALA A 568 -10.83 -7.21 24.54
C ALA A 568 -10.64 -8.20 23.38
N LYS A 569 -9.54 -8.10 22.65
CA LYS A 569 -9.17 -9.06 21.59
C LYS A 569 -8.68 -10.37 22.19
N VAL A 570 -8.75 -11.45 21.43
CA VAL A 570 -8.05 -12.69 21.77
C VAL A 570 -7.12 -13.09 20.64
N VAL A 571 -5.83 -13.29 20.93
CA VAL A 571 -4.86 -13.82 19.98
C VAL A 571 -4.41 -15.21 20.39
N ALA A 572 -4.22 -16.10 19.41
CA ALA A 572 -3.76 -17.45 19.69
C ALA A 572 -2.23 -17.47 19.91
N GLY A 573 -1.80 -18.02 21.04
CA GLY A 573 -0.38 -18.27 21.32
C GLY A 573 0.10 -19.47 20.50
N VAL A 574 1.10 -19.24 19.64
CA VAL A 574 1.55 -20.24 18.65
C VAL A 574 3.06 -20.34 18.61
N GLY A 575 3.56 -21.55 18.36
CA GLY A 575 4.98 -21.79 18.08
C GLY A 575 5.22 -22.09 16.62
N VAL A 576 6.46 -21.91 16.16
CA VAL A 576 6.89 -22.30 14.81
C VAL A 576 8.19 -23.10 14.85
N ASP A 577 8.26 -24.15 14.02
CA ASP A 577 9.52 -24.83 13.73
C ASP A 577 10.36 -23.97 12.77
N VAL A 578 11.28 -23.19 13.34
CA VAL A 578 12.17 -22.29 12.58
C VAL A 578 13.09 -23.02 11.60
N SER A 579 13.26 -24.34 11.70
CA SER A 579 14.05 -25.08 10.71
C SER A 579 13.32 -25.25 9.37
N GLN A 580 11.98 -25.09 9.37
CA GLN A 580 11.12 -25.25 8.19
C GLN A 580 10.78 -23.92 7.51
N VAL A 581 10.87 -22.78 8.23
CA VAL A 581 10.48 -21.47 7.69
C VAL A 581 11.25 -20.98 6.45
N PRO A 582 12.47 -21.47 6.11
CA PRO A 582 13.06 -21.17 4.81
C PRO A 582 12.23 -21.68 3.62
N ASP A 583 11.38 -22.69 3.81
CA ASP A 583 10.47 -23.22 2.79
C ASP A 583 9.18 -22.38 2.72
N GLU A 584 8.94 -21.76 1.58
CA GLU A 584 7.77 -20.90 1.34
C GLU A 584 6.45 -21.67 1.41
N GLU A 585 6.41 -22.92 0.93
CA GLU A 585 5.18 -23.73 0.96
C GLU A 585 4.81 -24.10 2.39
N TYR A 586 5.82 -24.33 3.25
CA TYR A 586 5.59 -24.52 4.68
C TYR A 586 5.00 -23.27 5.32
N ARG A 587 5.54 -22.07 5.01
CA ARG A 587 5.02 -20.81 5.56
C ARG A 587 3.57 -20.57 5.16
N LYS A 588 3.24 -20.72 3.87
CA LYS A 588 1.87 -20.60 3.36
C LYS A 588 0.91 -21.56 4.06
N ALA A 589 1.26 -22.85 4.12
CA ALA A 589 0.43 -23.85 4.77
C ALA A 589 0.25 -23.58 6.27
N TRP A 590 1.32 -23.13 6.96
CA TRP A 590 1.25 -22.73 8.36
C TRP A 590 0.31 -21.54 8.54
N ILE A 591 0.39 -20.51 7.70
CA ILE A 591 -0.47 -19.33 7.78
C ILE A 591 -1.94 -19.69 7.53
N GLU A 592 -2.22 -20.48 6.49
CA GLU A 592 -3.59 -20.91 6.15
C GLU A 592 -4.24 -21.72 7.28
N ASP A 593 -3.49 -22.63 7.91
CA ASP A 593 -3.96 -23.43 9.04
C ASP A 593 -4.36 -22.55 10.23
N HIS A 594 -3.53 -21.56 10.57
CA HIS A 594 -3.79 -20.66 11.69
C HIS A 594 -4.90 -19.64 11.41
N ILE A 595 -5.07 -19.20 10.16
CA ILE A 595 -6.25 -18.39 9.78
C ILE A 595 -7.52 -19.22 9.92
N SER A 596 -7.50 -20.49 9.49
CA SER A 596 -8.63 -21.40 9.64
C SER A 596 -9.01 -21.59 11.11
N ASP A 597 -8.03 -21.87 11.97
CA ASP A 597 -8.25 -21.99 13.42
C ASP A 597 -8.79 -20.68 14.02
N ALA A 598 -8.21 -19.54 13.64
CA ALA A 598 -8.65 -18.25 14.16
C ALA A 598 -10.10 -17.93 13.78
N LEU A 599 -10.52 -18.26 12.56
CA LEU A 599 -11.90 -18.14 12.11
C LEU A 599 -12.84 -19.13 12.82
N GLU A 600 -12.39 -20.37 13.08
CA GLU A 600 -13.18 -21.39 13.78
C GLU A 600 -13.47 -20.98 15.23
N TRP A 601 -12.44 -20.50 15.94
CA TRP A 601 -12.52 -20.19 17.36
C TRP A 601 -12.90 -18.75 17.65
N GLY A 602 -12.86 -17.88 16.64
CA GLY A 602 -13.17 -16.46 16.73
C GLY A 602 -12.08 -15.65 17.42
N THR A 603 -10.81 -15.99 17.20
CA THR A 603 -9.67 -15.18 17.67
C THR A 603 -9.23 -14.20 16.60
N GLU A 604 -8.66 -13.07 17.01
CA GLU A 604 -8.26 -11.95 16.15
C GLU A 604 -6.74 -11.83 16.01
N GLY A 605 -6.06 -12.93 15.68
CA GLY A 605 -4.63 -12.93 15.36
C GLY A 605 -3.80 -13.88 16.21
N LEU A 606 -2.49 -13.65 16.22
CA LEU A 606 -1.48 -14.57 16.76
C LEU A 606 -0.50 -13.86 17.69
N ASN A 607 -0.08 -14.56 18.74
CA ASN A 607 1.15 -14.25 19.47
C ASN A 607 2.17 -15.35 19.20
N ILE A 608 3.14 -15.05 18.36
CA ILE A 608 4.16 -15.99 17.90
C ILE A 608 5.29 -16.06 18.93
N ASP A 609 5.39 -17.18 19.62
CA ASP A 609 6.43 -17.47 20.62
C ASP A 609 7.46 -18.47 20.06
N VAL A 610 8.71 -18.04 19.98
CA VAL A 610 9.83 -18.85 19.50
C VAL A 610 10.97 -18.78 20.50
N GLU A 611 11.42 -19.96 20.94
CA GLU A 611 12.53 -20.12 21.89
C GLU A 611 13.80 -20.72 21.26
N SER A 612 13.90 -20.69 19.93
CA SER A 612 15.03 -21.24 19.17
C SER A 612 16.28 -20.36 19.24
N ASN A 613 17.47 -20.96 19.26
CA ASN A 613 18.73 -20.24 19.33
C ASN A 613 19.68 -20.56 18.16
N ASN A 614 20.66 -19.70 17.91
CA ASN A 614 21.67 -19.87 16.86
C ASN A 614 21.09 -20.14 15.45
N LEU A 615 20.01 -19.45 15.09
CA LEU A 615 19.43 -19.57 13.75
C LEU A 615 20.48 -19.25 12.70
N SER A 616 20.50 -20.06 11.65
CA SER A 616 21.24 -19.83 10.41
C SER A 616 20.69 -18.59 9.69
N LYS A 617 21.39 -18.15 8.64
CA LYS A 617 20.97 -16.99 7.86
C LYS A 617 19.56 -17.20 7.27
N ASP A 618 19.34 -18.35 6.63
CA ASP A 618 18.10 -18.66 5.94
C ASP A 618 16.92 -18.80 6.92
N GLU A 619 17.16 -19.37 8.11
CA GLU A 619 16.12 -19.49 9.16
C GLU A 619 15.71 -18.11 9.72
N LYS A 620 16.64 -17.16 9.82
CA LYS A 620 16.30 -15.78 10.23
C LYS A 620 15.48 -15.06 9.17
N GLU A 621 15.94 -15.11 7.92
CA GLU A 621 15.25 -14.48 6.80
C GLU A 621 13.85 -15.10 6.63
N GLY A 622 13.76 -16.42 6.66
CA GLY A 622 12.48 -17.14 6.59
C GLY A 622 11.55 -16.83 7.78
N PHE A 623 12.07 -16.63 9.00
CA PHE A 623 11.24 -16.23 10.13
C PHE A 623 10.69 -14.82 9.97
N THR A 624 11.51 -13.86 9.52
CA THR A 624 11.03 -12.50 9.18
C THR A 624 9.97 -12.54 8.08
N SER A 625 10.19 -13.34 7.03
CA SER A 625 9.21 -13.55 5.94
C SER A 625 7.91 -14.14 6.47
N LEU A 626 7.96 -15.16 7.33
CA LEU A 626 6.76 -15.73 7.94
C LEU A 626 5.95 -14.68 8.68
N VAL A 627 6.59 -13.84 9.50
CA VAL A 627 5.89 -12.79 10.25
C VAL A 627 5.25 -11.79 9.29
N ALA A 628 5.97 -11.36 8.26
CA ALA A 628 5.45 -10.41 7.26
C ALA A 628 4.24 -10.99 6.51
N GLU A 629 4.37 -12.22 5.99
CA GLU A 629 3.31 -12.92 5.27
C GLU A 629 2.10 -13.21 6.17
N ALA A 630 2.33 -13.56 7.44
CA ALA A 630 1.26 -13.78 8.41
C ALA A 630 0.51 -12.48 8.75
N VAL A 631 1.22 -11.36 8.93
CA VAL A 631 0.63 -10.03 9.15
C VAL A 631 -0.29 -9.66 7.99
N GLU A 632 0.19 -9.78 6.75
CA GLU A 632 -0.58 -9.47 5.56
C GLU A 632 -1.83 -10.38 5.47
N ALA A 633 -1.64 -11.69 5.52
CA ALA A 633 -2.72 -12.66 5.34
C ALA A 633 -3.78 -12.59 6.46
N PHE A 634 -3.38 -12.37 7.72
CA PHE A 634 -4.33 -12.21 8.81
C PHE A 634 -5.11 -10.90 8.71
N HIS A 635 -4.48 -9.79 8.32
CA HIS A 635 -5.19 -8.52 8.14
C HIS A 635 -6.20 -8.58 6.99
N ASP A 636 -5.90 -9.34 5.95
CA ASP A 636 -6.82 -9.59 4.84
C ASP A 636 -7.98 -10.51 5.26
N ALA A 637 -7.70 -11.57 6.01
CA ALA A 637 -8.69 -12.58 6.38
C ALA A 637 -9.57 -12.19 7.59
N ILE A 638 -9.00 -11.49 8.57
CA ILE A 638 -9.62 -11.20 9.85
C ILE A 638 -9.44 -9.72 10.15
N VAL A 639 -10.50 -8.97 9.90
CA VAL A 639 -10.57 -7.54 10.18
C VAL A 639 -10.22 -7.24 11.64
N GLY A 640 -9.23 -6.38 11.84
CA GLY A 640 -8.77 -5.99 13.17
C GLY A 640 -7.89 -7.03 13.84
N SER A 641 -7.37 -8.01 13.10
CA SER A 641 -6.37 -8.95 13.58
C SER A 641 -5.14 -8.23 14.15
N GLN A 642 -4.36 -8.95 14.96
CA GLN A 642 -3.13 -8.46 15.56
C GLN A 642 -2.12 -9.59 15.61
N ILE A 643 -0.94 -9.38 15.03
CA ILE A 643 0.18 -10.32 15.07
C ILE A 643 1.28 -9.73 15.97
N SER A 644 1.50 -10.38 17.11
CA SER A 644 2.60 -10.09 18.02
C SER A 644 3.69 -11.17 17.97
N VAL A 645 4.93 -10.78 18.24
CA VAL A 645 6.08 -11.70 18.31
C VAL A 645 6.82 -11.53 19.63
N ASP A 646 7.11 -12.64 20.30
CA ASP A 646 7.83 -12.64 21.57
C ASP A 646 9.35 -12.55 21.33
N PHE A 647 9.94 -11.45 21.79
CA PHE A 647 11.37 -11.25 21.87
C PHE A 647 11.91 -11.69 23.23
N PRO A 648 13.16 -12.18 23.28
CA PRO A 648 13.80 -12.45 24.56
C PRO A 648 13.96 -11.16 25.37
N GLY A 649 14.30 -11.30 26.65
CA GLY A 649 14.45 -10.14 27.54
C GLY A 649 15.51 -9.11 27.13
N TYR A 650 16.48 -9.47 26.27
CA TYR A 650 17.42 -8.56 25.59
C TYR A 650 18.05 -9.25 24.37
N PRO A 651 18.64 -8.51 23.42
CA PRO A 651 19.23 -9.11 22.21
C PRO A 651 20.32 -10.14 22.51
N ASN A 652 20.34 -11.25 21.77
CA ASN A 652 21.29 -12.35 21.94
C ASN A 652 21.22 -13.10 23.28
N TYR A 653 20.20 -12.85 24.10
CA TYR A 653 19.91 -13.68 25.27
C TYR A 653 19.74 -15.14 24.83
N GLU A 654 20.40 -16.06 25.54
CA GLU A 654 20.42 -17.50 25.20
C GLU A 654 20.80 -17.81 23.74
N LEU A 655 21.61 -16.95 23.12
CA LEU A 655 22.00 -17.07 21.71
C LEU A 655 20.81 -16.99 20.73
N ARG A 656 19.64 -16.52 21.17
CA ARG A 656 18.52 -16.18 20.28
C ARG A 656 18.95 -14.98 19.45
N ASN A 657 19.06 -15.15 18.13
CA ASN A 657 19.75 -14.22 17.24
C ASN A 657 18.85 -13.77 16.06
N TYR A 658 17.57 -13.55 16.35
CA TYR A 658 16.54 -13.17 15.38
C TYR A 658 16.87 -11.85 14.68
N ASP A 659 16.26 -11.62 13.52
CA ASP A 659 16.27 -10.31 12.86
C ASP A 659 15.26 -9.38 13.54
N TYR A 660 15.65 -8.84 14.70
CA TYR A 660 14.78 -8.02 15.54
C TYR A 660 14.27 -6.76 14.83
N GLU A 661 15.11 -6.13 14.00
CA GLU A 661 14.74 -4.92 13.26
C GLU A 661 13.77 -5.25 12.12
N GLY A 662 14.04 -6.31 11.35
CA GLY A 662 13.13 -6.77 10.29
C GLY A 662 11.76 -7.16 10.84
N ILE A 663 11.73 -7.98 11.90
CA ILE A 663 10.48 -8.39 12.55
C ILE A 663 9.73 -7.18 13.13
N GLY A 664 10.44 -6.26 13.80
CA GLY A 664 9.81 -5.06 14.38
C GLY A 664 9.22 -4.09 13.36
N LYS A 665 9.71 -4.11 12.10
CA LYS A 665 9.10 -3.34 11.00
C LYS A 665 7.74 -3.92 10.60
N VAL A 666 7.63 -5.24 10.51
CA VAL A 666 6.46 -5.91 9.94
C VAL A 666 5.40 -6.32 10.97
N ALA A 667 5.78 -6.74 12.17
CA ALA A 667 4.83 -7.12 13.22
C ALA A 667 4.00 -5.92 13.71
N ASP A 668 2.78 -6.18 14.15
CA ASP A 668 1.93 -5.16 14.78
C ASP A 668 2.49 -4.73 16.12
N LEU A 669 2.85 -5.74 16.93
CA LEU A 669 3.44 -5.57 18.25
C LEU A 669 4.61 -6.53 18.44
N VAL A 670 5.52 -6.15 19.33
CA VAL A 670 6.61 -7.00 19.79
C VAL A 670 6.59 -7.04 21.30
N VAL A 671 6.55 -8.25 21.88
CA VAL A 671 6.53 -8.44 23.32
C VAL A 671 7.94 -8.72 23.81
N ILE A 672 8.46 -7.89 24.71
CA ILE A 672 9.74 -8.16 25.38
C ILE A 672 9.45 -9.05 26.58
N MET A 673 9.95 -10.29 26.56
CA MET A 673 9.88 -11.19 27.72
C MET A 673 10.83 -10.75 28.83
N GLY A 674 10.40 -9.77 29.63
CA GLY A 674 11.15 -9.18 30.75
C GLY A 674 11.21 -10.07 32.00
N TYR A 675 11.21 -11.39 31.81
CA TYR A 675 11.21 -12.41 32.85
C TYR A 675 12.08 -13.58 32.41
N ASP A 676 12.19 -14.58 33.28
CA ASP A 676 13.08 -15.72 33.15
C ASP A 676 14.57 -15.37 32.94
N MET A 677 14.98 -14.18 33.40
CA MET A 677 16.31 -13.65 33.12
C MET A 677 17.39 -14.39 33.93
N PHE A 678 18.32 -15.04 33.22
CA PHE A 678 19.49 -15.79 33.74
C PHE A 678 19.21 -17.18 34.32
N ILE A 679 18.11 -17.83 33.92
CA ILE A 679 17.56 -19.02 34.59
C ILE A 679 18.17 -20.36 34.15
N TRP A 680 18.54 -20.52 32.87
CA TRP A 680 18.68 -21.87 32.31
C TRP A 680 20.10 -22.42 32.17
N ASP A 681 21.12 -21.64 31.81
CA ASP A 681 22.42 -22.25 31.41
C ASP A 681 23.73 -21.66 31.98
N ASP A 682 23.72 -20.57 32.76
CA ASP A 682 24.96 -19.99 33.28
C ASP A 682 25.06 -20.01 34.81
N TYR A 683 25.10 -21.22 35.41
CA TYR A 683 25.66 -21.34 36.78
C TYR A 683 27.16 -21.02 36.81
N SER A 684 27.84 -20.83 35.68
CA SER A 684 29.27 -20.53 35.67
C SER A 684 29.57 -19.19 36.36
N CYS A 685 28.65 -18.25 36.41
CA CYS A 685 28.77 -17.05 37.24
C CYS A 685 28.87 -17.36 38.75
N VAL A 686 28.12 -18.35 39.24
CA VAL A 686 28.16 -18.82 40.64
C VAL A 686 29.53 -19.44 40.96
N TRP A 687 30.13 -20.15 39.99
CA TRP A 687 31.47 -20.73 40.11
C TRP A 687 32.61 -19.72 39.88
N LYS A 688 32.38 -18.67 39.07
CA LYS A 688 33.36 -17.62 38.72
C LYS A 688 33.35 -16.43 39.69
N GLY A 689 32.46 -16.41 40.68
CA GLY A 689 32.32 -15.30 41.62
C GLY A 689 31.76 -14.02 40.99
N SER A 690 31.12 -14.13 39.83
CA SER A 690 30.41 -13.04 39.16
C SER A 690 29.00 -12.92 39.78
N LYS A 691 28.48 -11.70 39.93
CA LYS A 691 27.12 -11.48 40.44
C LYS A 691 26.10 -11.92 39.37
N CYS A 692 25.54 -13.12 39.51
CA CYS A 692 24.29 -13.47 38.84
C CYS A 692 23.11 -13.01 39.68
N SER A 693 22.05 -12.59 38.99
CA SER A 693 20.76 -12.41 39.64
C SER A 693 20.09 -13.76 39.87
N LEU A 694 19.36 -13.85 40.98
CA LEU A 694 18.40 -14.93 41.25
C LEU A 694 16.96 -14.41 41.17
N CYS A 695 16.78 -13.10 40.97
CA CYS A 695 15.49 -12.48 40.73
C CYS A 695 15.01 -12.86 39.33
N ASN A 696 13.70 -13.03 39.20
CA ASN A 696 13.07 -13.39 37.94
C ASN A 696 13.20 -12.27 36.89
N ALA A 697 12.96 -11.04 37.32
CA ALA A 697 12.93 -9.87 36.46
C ALA A 697 13.82 -8.75 37.02
N PRO A 698 15.16 -8.85 36.95
CA PRO A 698 16.04 -7.82 37.47
C PRO A 698 15.82 -6.48 36.76
N THR A 699 15.52 -5.40 37.49
CA THR A 699 15.18 -4.09 36.88
C THR A 699 16.22 -3.61 35.88
N LYS A 700 17.52 -3.76 36.20
CA LYS A 700 18.60 -3.33 35.29
C LYS A 700 18.64 -4.11 33.98
N SER A 701 18.36 -5.40 34.02
CA SER A 701 18.39 -6.26 32.84
C SER A 701 17.20 -5.95 31.93
N ILE A 702 16.02 -5.74 32.52
CA ILE A 702 14.83 -5.28 31.79
C ILE A 702 15.08 -3.92 31.15
N GLU A 703 15.59 -2.96 31.93
CA GLU A 703 15.86 -1.62 31.41
C GLU A 703 16.88 -1.66 30.26
N PHE A 704 17.92 -2.49 30.35
CA PHE A 704 18.86 -2.70 29.27
C PHE A 704 18.17 -3.27 28.03
N GLY A 705 17.40 -4.35 28.16
CA GLY A 705 16.67 -4.95 27.04
C GLY A 705 15.71 -3.99 26.35
N VAL A 706 14.91 -3.25 27.14
CA VAL A 706 14.01 -2.21 26.64
C VAL A 706 14.76 -1.13 25.88
N GLN A 707 15.90 -0.66 26.40
CA GLN A 707 16.74 0.34 25.71
C GLN A 707 17.26 -0.17 24.37
N GLU A 708 17.76 -1.40 24.33
CA GLU A 708 18.32 -1.97 23.10
C GLU A 708 17.23 -2.18 22.04
N PHE A 709 16.09 -2.78 22.41
CA PHE A 709 14.99 -2.98 21.46
C PHE A 709 14.35 -1.68 21.01
N ALA A 710 14.20 -0.68 21.88
CA ALA A 710 13.73 0.66 21.49
C ALA A 710 14.69 1.38 20.53
N GLY A 711 15.95 0.93 20.43
CA GLY A 711 16.90 1.38 19.41
C GLY A 711 16.73 0.69 18.05
N MET A 712 15.98 -0.41 17.97
CA MET A 712 15.79 -1.23 16.76
C MET A 712 14.34 -1.24 16.26
N VAL A 713 13.37 -1.05 17.15
CA VAL A 713 11.93 -1.13 16.90
C VAL A 713 11.26 0.14 17.42
N ASP A 714 10.22 0.61 16.73
CA ASP A 714 9.41 1.74 17.21
C ASP A 714 8.91 1.46 18.63
N PRO A 715 9.24 2.31 19.63
CA PRO A 715 8.81 2.10 21.01
C PRO A 715 7.30 1.90 21.15
N SER A 716 6.48 2.54 20.31
CA SER A 716 5.03 2.40 20.34
C SER A 716 4.52 1.00 19.98
N LYS A 717 5.35 0.15 19.34
CA LYS A 717 5.06 -1.26 19.07
C LYS A 717 5.57 -2.22 20.16
N LEU A 718 6.42 -1.75 21.07
CA LEU A 718 7.01 -2.58 22.11
C LEU A 718 6.07 -2.74 23.32
N ILE A 719 5.82 -3.98 23.72
CA ILE A 719 5.04 -4.35 24.89
C ILE A 719 5.99 -4.97 25.93
N LEU A 720 6.06 -4.40 27.13
CA LEU A 720 6.93 -4.93 28.18
C LEU A 720 6.24 -6.06 28.97
N GLY A 721 6.72 -7.29 28.85
CA GLY A 721 6.23 -8.43 29.63
C GLY A 721 6.89 -8.56 30.98
N LEU A 722 6.07 -8.68 32.03
CA LEU A 722 6.53 -8.82 33.42
C LEU A 722 5.91 -10.06 34.11
N PRO A 723 6.62 -10.69 35.05
CA PRO A 723 6.15 -11.92 35.65
C PRO A 723 5.32 -11.66 36.92
N TRP A 724 4.20 -12.37 37.03
CA TRP A 724 3.36 -12.46 38.23
C TRP A 724 3.60 -13.76 39.00
N TYR A 725 4.82 -14.28 38.91
CA TYR A 725 5.28 -15.51 39.56
C TYR A 725 6.71 -15.34 40.08
N GLY A 726 7.13 -16.28 40.93
CA GLY A 726 8.50 -16.38 41.43
C GLY A 726 9.19 -17.66 41.01
N ILE A 727 10.44 -17.82 41.40
CA ILE A 727 11.27 -18.97 41.09
C ILE A 727 11.67 -19.67 42.37
N GLY A 728 11.43 -20.98 42.43
CA GLY A 728 11.85 -21.84 43.52
C GLY A 728 13.28 -22.34 43.35
N TYR A 729 14.07 -22.30 44.42
CA TYR A 729 15.41 -22.87 44.42
C TYR A 729 15.64 -23.83 45.59
N GLN A 730 16.33 -24.93 45.29
CA GLN A 730 16.93 -25.82 46.28
C GLN A 730 18.37 -25.40 46.57
N LYS A 731 18.70 -25.07 47.82
CA LYS A 731 20.08 -24.83 48.24
C LYS A 731 20.80 -26.15 48.48
N VAL A 732 21.77 -26.49 47.65
CA VAL A 732 22.69 -27.62 47.87
C VAL A 732 24.07 -27.04 48.16
N ALA A 733 24.58 -27.26 49.38
CA ALA A 733 25.85 -26.68 49.86
C ALA A 733 25.96 -25.15 49.70
N GLY A 734 24.83 -24.43 49.82
CA GLY A 734 24.77 -22.97 49.66
C GLY A 734 24.57 -22.47 48.23
N ILE A 735 24.60 -23.36 47.24
CA ILE A 735 24.36 -23.06 45.83
C ILE A 735 22.86 -23.22 45.55
N PRO A 736 22.16 -22.19 45.03
CA PRO A 736 20.76 -22.31 44.63
C PRO A 736 20.65 -23.07 43.32
N PHE A 737 19.87 -24.14 43.28
CA PHE A 737 19.51 -24.87 42.07
C PHE A 737 18.04 -24.62 41.74
N ASN A 738 17.78 -24.11 40.55
CA ASN A 738 16.44 -23.81 40.08
C ASN A 738 15.55 -25.07 40.07
N LYS A 739 14.32 -24.92 40.55
CA LYS A 739 13.29 -25.95 40.60
C LYS A 739 12.05 -25.64 39.75
N GLY A 740 11.96 -24.44 39.19
CA GLY A 740 10.89 -24.01 38.33
C GLY A 740 10.12 -22.80 38.86
N ASN A 741 9.17 -22.38 38.04
CA ASN A 741 8.31 -21.24 38.26
C ASN A 741 7.20 -21.59 39.26
N ILE A 742 6.86 -20.65 40.13
CA ILE A 742 5.87 -20.82 41.21
C ILE A 742 4.93 -19.63 41.16
N ASP A 743 3.65 -19.90 40.93
CA ASP A 743 2.59 -18.89 40.96
C ASP A 743 2.62 -18.09 42.27
N LEU A 744 2.41 -16.78 42.16
CA LEU A 744 2.48 -15.88 43.31
C LEU A 744 1.49 -16.28 44.42
N LYS A 745 0.32 -16.81 44.11
CA LYS A 745 -0.65 -17.33 45.09
C LYS A 745 -0.05 -18.37 46.03
N TYR A 746 0.77 -19.31 45.53
CA TYR A 746 1.41 -20.32 46.37
C TYR A 746 2.51 -19.72 47.25
N ILE A 747 3.21 -18.70 46.75
CA ILE A 747 4.24 -17.98 47.50
C ILE A 747 3.61 -17.23 48.67
N LEU A 748 2.55 -16.47 48.43
CA LEU A 748 1.86 -15.70 49.47
C LEU A 748 1.17 -16.60 50.50
N ASN A 749 0.54 -17.70 50.06
CA ASN A 749 -0.01 -18.71 50.98
C ASN A 749 1.10 -19.31 51.87
N THR A 750 2.24 -19.66 51.27
CA THR A 750 3.39 -20.24 52.00
C THR A 750 3.98 -19.25 53.00
N GLU A 751 4.05 -17.97 52.65
CA GLU A 751 4.50 -16.91 53.56
C GLU A 751 3.68 -16.89 54.85
N GLU A 752 2.35 -16.90 54.70
CA GLU A 752 1.43 -16.91 55.85
C GLU A 752 1.50 -18.23 56.63
N GLU A 753 1.42 -19.38 55.94
CA GLU A 753 1.42 -20.70 56.56
C GLU A 753 2.70 -20.99 57.35
N GLN A 754 3.85 -20.58 56.82
CA GLN A 754 5.16 -20.84 57.43
C GLN A 754 5.64 -19.70 58.33
N GLY A 755 4.96 -18.54 58.30
CA GLY A 755 5.42 -17.32 58.95
C GLY A 755 6.80 -16.89 58.44
N ALA A 756 7.03 -17.03 57.14
CA ALA A 756 8.32 -16.76 56.52
C ALA A 756 8.53 -15.24 56.35
N GLU A 757 9.74 -14.74 56.61
CA GLU A 757 10.05 -13.32 56.46
C GLU A 757 10.57 -13.02 55.04
N ARG A 758 10.08 -11.92 54.46
CA ARG A 758 10.58 -11.38 53.19
C ARG A 758 11.88 -10.60 53.42
N GLU A 759 12.83 -10.80 52.51
CA GLU A 759 14.09 -10.06 52.43
C GLU A 759 14.13 -9.30 51.09
N TRP A 760 14.26 -7.97 51.13
CA TRP A 760 14.41 -7.15 49.94
C TRP A 760 15.83 -7.27 49.39
N VAL A 761 15.99 -7.75 48.16
CA VAL A 761 17.32 -7.91 47.54
C VAL A 761 17.91 -6.55 47.12
N GLY A 762 17.06 -5.57 46.81
CA GLY A 762 17.41 -4.18 46.56
C GLY A 762 18.35 -3.91 45.37
N GLY A 763 18.75 -2.64 45.22
CA GLY A 763 19.68 -2.20 44.17
C GLY A 763 19.12 -2.39 42.75
N GLU A 764 19.97 -2.88 41.86
CA GLU A 764 19.65 -3.10 40.44
C GLU A 764 18.80 -4.37 40.17
N GLU A 765 18.60 -5.19 41.21
CA GLU A 765 17.85 -6.45 41.16
C GLU A 765 16.36 -6.24 41.45
N ASN A 766 16.06 -5.53 42.54
CA ASN A 766 14.71 -5.07 42.89
C ASN A 766 13.65 -6.19 42.87
N CYS A 767 13.82 -7.19 43.73
CA CYS A 767 12.87 -8.28 43.95
C CYS A 767 12.84 -8.72 45.43
N TRP A 768 11.90 -9.61 45.76
CA TRP A 768 11.81 -10.25 47.07
C TRP A 768 12.50 -11.61 47.10
N LYS A 769 12.97 -11.96 48.29
CA LYS A 769 13.50 -13.28 48.62
C LYS A 769 12.86 -13.79 49.90
N MET A 770 12.53 -15.08 49.92
CA MET A 770 11.93 -15.73 51.09
C MET A 770 12.52 -17.13 51.27
N ASN A 771 12.94 -17.48 52.49
CA ASN A 771 13.35 -18.86 52.79
C ASN A 771 12.12 -19.69 53.19
N VAL A 772 11.97 -20.88 52.62
CA VAL A 772 10.81 -21.75 52.80
C VAL A 772 11.23 -23.18 53.16
N LYS A 773 10.31 -23.98 53.70
CA LYS A 773 10.48 -25.41 54.00
C LYS A 773 9.64 -26.26 53.04
N GLY A 774 9.83 -25.99 51.75
CA GLY A 774 8.98 -26.47 50.67
C GLY A 774 7.82 -25.53 50.36
N ILE A 775 7.27 -25.67 49.15
CA ILE A 775 6.21 -24.81 48.60
C ILE A 775 5.41 -25.55 47.53
N ASP A 776 4.09 -25.43 47.56
CA ASP A 776 3.21 -26.01 46.54
C ASP A 776 3.42 -25.37 45.15
N GLY A 777 2.96 -26.04 44.10
CA GLY A 777 3.09 -25.59 42.71
C GLY A 777 4.20 -26.28 41.91
N LEU A 778 5.01 -27.14 42.52
CA LEU A 778 6.06 -27.93 41.85
C LEU A 778 6.03 -29.40 42.30
N ASP A 779 6.39 -30.33 41.40
CA ASP A 779 6.48 -31.78 41.70
C ASP A 779 7.45 -32.09 42.85
N ASP A 780 8.56 -31.34 42.92
CA ASP A 780 9.66 -31.53 43.88
C ASP A 780 9.51 -30.57 45.09
N LYS A 781 8.28 -30.16 45.42
CA LYS A 781 7.96 -29.09 46.39
C LYS A 781 8.74 -29.10 47.69
N GLU A 782 8.93 -30.27 48.30
CA GLU A 782 9.61 -30.41 49.59
C GLU A 782 11.10 -30.00 49.54
N ARG A 783 11.69 -29.92 48.35
CA ARG A 783 13.10 -29.59 48.14
C ARG A 783 13.35 -28.10 47.94
N VAL A 784 12.31 -27.30 47.70
CA VAL A 784 12.45 -25.86 47.58
C VAL A 784 12.75 -25.27 48.95
N SER A 785 13.81 -24.46 49.02
CA SER A 785 14.33 -23.91 50.28
C SER A 785 14.42 -22.38 50.29
N VAL A 786 14.37 -21.76 49.12
CA VAL A 786 14.31 -20.31 48.94
C VAL A 786 13.51 -20.01 47.68
N VAL A 787 12.76 -18.93 47.71
CA VAL A 787 12.00 -18.41 46.57
C VAL A 787 12.43 -16.97 46.33
N TYR A 788 12.62 -16.61 45.07
CA TYR A 788 12.78 -15.22 44.64
C TYR A 788 11.56 -14.85 43.80
N PHE A 789 10.92 -13.73 44.10
CA PHE A 789 9.63 -13.41 43.48
C PHE A 789 9.38 -11.93 43.35
N GLU A 790 8.36 -11.64 42.55
CA GLU A 790 7.91 -10.30 42.24
C GLU A 790 6.52 -10.07 42.84
N ASP A 791 6.28 -8.85 43.32
CA ASP A 791 4.98 -8.37 43.77
C ASP A 791 4.74 -6.94 43.28
N SER A 792 3.66 -6.31 43.69
CA SER A 792 3.33 -4.95 43.26
C SER A 792 4.41 -3.91 43.62
N GLU A 793 5.12 -4.09 44.73
CA GLU A 793 6.19 -3.16 45.15
C GLU A 793 7.42 -3.31 44.24
N SER A 794 7.80 -4.54 43.89
CA SER A 794 8.97 -4.79 43.05
C SER A 794 8.69 -4.56 41.55
N LEU A 795 7.46 -4.78 41.08
CA LEU A 795 7.08 -4.59 39.68
C LEU A 795 6.75 -3.14 39.32
N LYS A 796 6.25 -2.33 40.25
CA LYS A 796 5.92 -0.92 39.98
C LYS A 796 7.02 -0.15 39.23
N PRO A 797 8.30 -0.13 39.68
CA PRO A 797 9.34 0.59 38.94
C PRO A 797 9.68 -0.03 37.57
N LYS A 798 9.30 -1.29 37.31
CA LYS A 798 9.48 -1.97 36.03
C LYS A 798 8.36 -1.57 35.07
N TYR A 799 7.11 -1.50 35.53
CA TYR A 799 6.00 -0.90 34.77
C TYR A 799 6.25 0.59 34.47
N ASP A 800 6.88 1.34 35.38
CA ASP A 800 7.26 2.73 35.14
C ASP A 800 8.23 2.89 33.91
N LEU A 801 8.91 1.81 33.47
CA LEU A 801 9.72 1.82 32.25
C LEU A 801 8.89 2.02 30.98
N VAL A 802 7.64 1.56 30.95
CA VAL A 802 6.69 1.76 29.83
C VAL A 802 6.53 3.25 29.56
N LYS A 803 6.25 4.02 30.62
CA LYS A 803 6.11 5.49 30.54
C LYS A 803 7.44 6.16 30.23
N LYS A 804 8.54 5.67 30.81
CA LYS A 804 9.89 6.22 30.61
C LYS A 804 10.36 6.14 29.16
N PHE A 805 10.10 5.03 28.48
CA PHE A 805 10.56 4.76 27.11
C PHE A 805 9.48 4.96 26.04
N GLY A 806 8.26 5.36 26.44
CA GLY A 806 7.16 5.59 25.51
C GLY A 806 6.61 4.31 24.88
N LEU A 807 6.72 3.17 25.58
CA LEU A 807 6.36 1.87 25.06
C LEU A 807 4.85 1.76 24.74
N GLY A 808 4.48 0.89 23.81
CA GLY A 808 3.09 0.63 23.39
C GLY A 808 2.18 0.12 24.52
N GLY A 809 2.75 -0.55 25.50
CA GLY A 809 2.01 -1.09 26.63
C GLY A 809 2.83 -2.04 27.50
N ALA A 810 2.13 -2.84 28.30
CA ALA A 810 2.73 -3.90 29.11
C ALA A 810 1.92 -5.19 29.02
N THR A 811 2.58 -6.30 29.29
CA THR A 811 1.96 -7.61 29.46
C THR A 811 2.36 -8.28 30.77
N MET A 812 1.55 -9.24 31.19
CA MET A 812 1.75 -10.01 32.40
C MET A 812 1.69 -11.51 32.13
N TRP A 813 2.74 -12.21 32.57
CA TRP A 813 2.80 -13.67 32.59
C TRP A 813 2.65 -14.17 34.03
N ASN A 814 1.55 -14.82 34.42
CA ASN A 814 0.25 -14.86 33.76
C ASN A 814 -0.82 -14.49 34.80
N ALA A 815 -1.99 -14.05 34.36
CA ALA A 815 -3.05 -13.64 35.29
C ALA A 815 -3.56 -14.78 36.19
N GLY A 816 -3.40 -16.04 35.75
CA GLY A 816 -3.74 -17.21 36.55
C GLY A 816 -2.80 -17.50 37.74
N SER A 817 -1.71 -16.75 37.86
CA SER A 817 -0.76 -16.90 38.97
C SER A 817 -1.27 -16.29 40.29
N LEU A 818 -2.43 -15.61 40.26
CA LEU A 818 -2.95 -14.79 41.36
C LEU A 818 -4.12 -15.44 42.13
N GLU A 819 -4.50 -14.84 43.26
CA GLU A 819 -5.59 -15.31 44.13
C GLU A 819 -6.78 -14.34 44.07
N TYR A 820 -7.88 -14.79 43.46
CA TYR A 820 -9.10 -13.98 43.26
C TYR A 820 -10.24 -14.33 44.23
N ALA A 821 -10.25 -15.52 44.85
CA ALA A 821 -11.40 -16.06 45.59
C ALA A 821 -11.56 -15.52 47.03
N GLY A 822 -10.85 -14.45 47.39
CA GLY A 822 -10.86 -13.85 48.72
C GLY A 822 -10.10 -14.70 49.73
N GLY A 823 -8.79 -14.45 49.83
CA GLY A 823 -7.84 -15.20 50.66
C GLY A 823 -6.49 -14.48 50.75
N VAL A 824 -5.45 -15.19 51.17
CA VAL A 824 -4.09 -14.63 51.27
C VAL A 824 -3.63 -14.21 49.88
N GLY A 825 -3.26 -12.94 49.71
CA GLY A 825 -2.81 -12.41 48.42
C GLY A 825 -3.89 -11.78 47.53
N SER A 826 -5.18 -11.77 47.92
CA SER A 826 -6.21 -11.06 47.15
C SER A 826 -6.02 -9.53 47.14
N ASP A 827 -5.46 -8.97 48.21
CA ASP A 827 -5.08 -7.55 48.25
C ASP A 827 -3.89 -7.26 47.35
N GLU A 828 -2.96 -8.22 47.24
CA GLU A 828 -1.81 -8.09 46.34
C GLU A 828 -2.23 -8.17 44.88
N THR A 829 -3.18 -9.04 44.57
CA THR A 829 -3.82 -9.15 43.25
C THR A 829 -4.38 -7.81 42.79
N LYS A 830 -5.12 -7.09 43.65
CA LYS A 830 -5.65 -5.76 43.31
C LYS A 830 -4.55 -4.75 43.04
N LYS A 831 -3.51 -4.71 43.87
CA LYS A 831 -2.38 -3.80 43.66
C LYS A 831 -1.62 -4.11 42.38
N LEU A 832 -1.51 -5.38 42.00
CA LEU A 832 -0.84 -5.78 40.75
C LEU A 832 -1.58 -5.24 39.53
N TRP A 833 -2.91 -5.34 39.51
CA TRP A 833 -3.72 -4.67 38.49
C TRP A 833 -3.54 -3.15 38.52
N GLU A 834 -3.54 -2.52 39.71
CA GLU A 834 -3.32 -1.07 39.86
C GLU A 834 -1.96 -0.58 39.36
N VAL A 835 -0.87 -1.35 39.57
CA VAL A 835 0.47 -0.95 39.09
C VAL A 835 0.68 -1.23 37.61
N SER A 836 -0.18 -2.06 36.99
CA SER A 836 -0.14 -2.36 35.57
C SER A 836 -0.88 -1.34 34.68
N ASP A 837 -1.72 -0.47 35.27
CA ASP A 837 -2.42 0.67 34.61
C ASP A 837 -1.59 1.98 34.53
#